data_AF-A0A1F2V2S2-F1
#
_entry.id   AF-A0A1F2V2S2-F1
#
_cell.length_a   1.000
_cell.length_b   1.000
_cell.length_c   1.000
_cell.angle_alpha   90.00
_cell.angle_beta   90.00
_cell.angle_gamma   90.00
#
_symmetry.space_group_name_H-M   'P 1'
#
loop_
_entity.id
_entity.type
_entity.pdbx_description
1 polymer ?
#
loop_
_entity_poly.entity_id
_entity_poly.type
_entity_poly.pdbx_seq_one_letter_code
_entity_poly.pdbx_strand_id
1 'polypeptide(L)'
;MTTLTRFSAFCLLPSAFCLVASMEAGHAQVPVGVQEPAWSPDGKRIAVSYLDRLWTLNAEGKQGRALFAADANTIEREPAWSPDGARLAYAADRGEGFDVLVVSLKNGAAVGAPVAVTTMAGDERWPSWTADGRLVFAHRDLRPAGRNADPGLQWDLFLVSPVSGSDTWQAPLPLTETTDSETYPRVSPDGTKVAFVSERDSEDDLDLWWMPVPSAAVAKPTPLGARPPKPVTASVPGVGTDARPPRATRIARVRGNEAYPSWAPDNTRLAYYAVREGIGSVWVAPVDPPRPEGAEEPQPRPKPAAQPQLVSRKGGAPAWSPDGKTLLVAGLPDPQPVYNGNPLRDETEAPPLFALNAAFQLWRLPAPLPVHEDGGAVAADIAPSPTLFGAMFDRVWGTLRTLYYSSGATAQTWTTARDRFRPRATAAKSEADLETVIDEMVAAQPLVKPVITSAGAVVVSGHPLASEAGRLAFEKGGNVVDAMIAVSFALGVVEPEASGVGGDGSAVLFLKGMKKPTVIEYKDMTPIKATADNPLMMQDGRIVADGPAAANIPGVVAGLDYAFRHYGSGKVTWEDLVAPAIALADEGFILDEGLPSSIAEGRRFLEKWPEAAKIYLPGGKVPKPGERFFNKDYAATLRAIQKGGADAFYRGEIAKKIAADMEENGGILTFADLAQYRAIEREPVMGHYRGHTLYAGGPPLSTGIQLFESLHVLENYQPKPGARASTDPDYLHYLVESWKVRDPLRRVADPERWPVEFAEHLTDEHAKKLFARIDAKKTLRYERTPPDDTPATPTAPTPRISTGTTSFAVADAEGNMIAVTQTLSTWGGTFYVSKGLGFLYNNHLRSSRTTAGAYGSLVPLMRSSTSAVPTLVFEKTASGEEVPRLAVGCAGNAWIPLTVYNIITGVIDGRLGAQQAIEAPRFLPGRDPADPLENGERVEIEDRFPRGLLQNLIDRGHRFQKIGRKGEVRYGYAAAITIDVAGRKVEGGAEPRRAHAAVPFDRRPTTTQ
;
A
#
# COMPACT_ATOMS: atom_id res chain seq x y z
N MET A 1 4.30 -64.80 -35.71
CA MET A 1 5.65 -64.66 -36.29
C MET A 1 6.64 -64.46 -35.14
N THR A 2 7.38 -65.54 -34.80
CA THR A 2 8.85 -65.60 -34.54
C THR A 2 9.54 -64.34 -33.97
N THR A 3 10.38 -64.34 -32.91
CA THR A 3 11.10 -65.40 -32.17
C THR A 3 11.92 -64.75 -31.03
N LEU A 4 12.01 -65.43 -29.86
CA LEU A 4 13.15 -65.70 -28.94
C LEU A 4 14.28 -64.62 -28.73
N THR A 5 14.92 -64.42 -27.56
CA THR A 5 15.42 -65.40 -26.56
C THR A 5 15.96 -64.73 -25.25
N ARG A 6 15.50 -65.25 -24.09
CA ARG A 6 16.16 -65.63 -22.80
C ARG A 6 17.15 -64.71 -22.05
N PHE A 7 16.95 -64.57 -20.72
CA PHE A 7 17.62 -65.32 -19.62
C PHE A 7 16.78 -65.12 -18.32
N SER A 8 16.10 -66.14 -17.78
CA SER A 8 16.43 -66.94 -16.56
C SER A 8 16.30 -66.18 -15.22
N ALA A 9 15.67 -66.64 -14.14
CA ALA A 9 14.95 -67.87 -13.83
C ALA A 9 14.20 -67.74 -12.46
N PHE A 10 13.06 -68.43 -12.39
CA PHE A 10 12.46 -69.18 -11.27
C PHE A 10 12.01 -68.57 -9.92
N CYS A 11 10.78 -68.96 -9.61
CA CYS A 11 9.94 -68.74 -8.44
C CYS A 11 10.16 -69.75 -7.27
N LEU A 12 9.40 -69.49 -6.20
CA LEU A 12 8.89 -70.37 -5.12
C LEU A 12 9.74 -70.32 -3.83
N LEU A 13 9.25 -70.17 -2.59
CA LEU A 13 7.97 -69.91 -1.87
C LEU A 13 8.34 -70.12 -0.36
N PRO A 14 7.45 -70.00 0.66
CA PRO A 14 7.66 -69.12 1.82
C PRO A 14 7.78 -69.85 3.18
N SER A 15 8.07 -69.12 4.27
CA SER A 15 7.38 -69.23 5.58
C SER A 15 7.95 -68.29 6.67
N ALA A 16 7.05 -67.44 7.18
CA ALA A 16 6.78 -67.11 8.58
C ALA A 16 7.84 -66.50 9.54
N PHE A 17 7.46 -65.29 10.00
CA PHE A 17 7.64 -64.68 11.33
C PHE A 17 9.01 -64.20 11.80
N CYS A 18 9.20 -62.87 11.74
CA CYS A 18 9.77 -62.08 12.83
C CYS A 18 9.08 -60.71 12.88
N LEU A 19 8.58 -60.36 14.06
CA LEU A 19 8.20 -58.99 14.44
C LEU A 19 9.37 -58.05 14.12
N VAL A 20 9.12 -57.03 13.30
CA VAL A 20 9.95 -55.83 13.28
C VAL A 20 9.03 -54.69 13.69
N ALA A 21 9.25 -54.18 14.90
CA ALA A 21 8.74 -52.90 15.33
C ALA A 21 9.23 -51.84 14.35
N SER A 22 8.33 -51.29 13.54
CA SER A 22 8.59 -50.05 12.82
C SER A 22 8.62 -48.93 13.86
N MET A 23 9.81 -48.56 14.32
CA MET A 23 10.01 -47.23 14.89
C MET A 23 9.77 -46.24 13.75
N GLU A 24 8.60 -45.59 13.77
CA GLU A 24 8.40 -44.33 13.06
C GLU A 24 9.40 -43.32 13.64
N ALA A 25 10.58 -43.22 13.01
CA ALA A 25 11.42 -42.06 13.17
C ALA A 25 10.66 -40.91 12.52
N GLY A 26 9.92 -40.16 13.33
CA GLY A 26 9.31 -38.90 12.91
C GLY A 26 10.40 -38.02 12.31
N HIS A 27 10.28 -37.71 11.01
CA HIS A 27 11.08 -36.67 10.41
C HIS A 27 10.77 -35.37 11.15
N ALA A 28 11.70 -34.93 12.02
CA ALA A 28 11.61 -33.63 12.66
C ALA A 28 11.53 -32.57 11.57
N GLN A 29 10.41 -31.84 11.53
CA GLN A 29 10.20 -30.74 10.60
C GLN A 29 11.26 -29.66 10.88
N VAL A 30 11.96 -29.22 9.82
CA VAL A 30 12.89 -28.10 9.91
C VAL A 30 12.07 -26.84 10.18
N PRO A 31 12.33 -26.08 11.27
CA PRO A 31 11.57 -24.87 11.58
C PRO A 31 11.69 -23.84 10.45
N VAL A 32 10.57 -23.22 10.12
CA VAL A 32 10.45 -22.18 9.09
C VAL A 32 10.13 -20.89 9.84
N GLY A 33 11.12 -20.04 10.07
CA GLY A 33 10.89 -18.86 10.92
C GLY A 33 12.15 -18.19 11.48
N VAL A 34 13.33 -18.70 11.14
CA VAL A 34 14.61 -18.25 11.71
C VAL A 34 15.07 -16.97 11.00
N GLN A 35 15.30 -15.93 11.78
CA GLN A 35 15.62 -14.58 11.32
C GLN A 35 16.84 -14.03 12.05
N GLU A 36 17.46 -12.99 11.45
CA GLU A 36 18.48 -12.14 12.07
C GLU A 36 19.63 -12.93 12.74
N PRO A 37 20.37 -13.77 11.98
CA PRO A 37 21.41 -14.61 12.55
C PRO A 37 22.62 -13.78 12.97
N ALA A 38 23.21 -14.13 14.11
CA ALA A 38 24.42 -13.49 14.61
C ALA A 38 25.39 -14.54 15.15
N TRP A 39 26.62 -14.52 14.65
CA TRP A 39 27.70 -15.40 15.11
C TRP A 39 28.29 -14.93 16.44
N SER A 40 28.60 -15.87 17.33
CA SER A 40 29.49 -15.58 18.45
C SER A 40 30.90 -15.27 17.94
N PRO A 41 31.69 -14.42 18.62
CA PRO A 41 33.04 -14.06 18.17
C PRO A 41 33.99 -15.25 18.02
N ASP A 42 33.77 -16.32 18.78
CA ASP A 42 34.54 -17.57 18.71
C ASP A 42 34.05 -18.54 17.62
N GLY A 43 32.98 -18.20 16.90
CA GLY A 43 32.40 -18.99 15.82
C GLY A 43 31.70 -20.28 16.27
N LYS A 44 31.53 -20.52 17.57
CA LYS A 44 30.96 -21.78 18.09
C LYS A 44 29.44 -21.76 18.24
N ARG A 45 28.83 -20.59 18.23
CA ARG A 45 27.39 -20.40 18.45
C ARG A 45 26.79 -19.42 17.46
N ILE A 46 25.49 -19.57 17.28
CA ILE A 46 24.65 -18.68 16.49
C ILE A 46 23.50 -18.24 17.40
N ALA A 47 23.24 -16.94 17.46
CA ALA A 47 22.00 -16.41 18.00
C ALA A 47 21.06 -16.08 16.84
N VAL A 48 19.76 -16.35 17.01
CA VAL A 48 18.72 -16.09 16.01
C VAL A 48 17.46 -15.59 16.68
N SER A 49 16.61 -14.87 15.95
CA SER A 49 15.20 -14.71 16.33
C SER A 49 14.36 -15.78 15.64
N TYR A 50 13.42 -16.37 16.37
CA TYR A 50 12.46 -17.34 15.85
C TYR A 50 11.14 -17.21 16.62
N LEU A 51 10.04 -17.01 15.88
CA LEU A 51 8.71 -16.68 16.43
C LEU A 51 8.77 -15.55 17.47
N ASP A 52 9.46 -14.46 17.12
CA ASP A 52 9.67 -13.27 17.96
C ASP A 52 10.41 -13.53 19.29
N ARG A 53 11.16 -14.64 19.41
CA ARG A 53 11.98 -14.96 20.59
C ARG A 53 13.42 -15.20 20.21
N LEU A 54 14.33 -14.92 21.13
CA LEU A 54 15.76 -15.22 20.92
C LEU A 54 16.10 -16.66 21.27
N TRP A 55 16.87 -17.29 20.39
CA TRP A 55 17.41 -18.63 20.55
C TRP A 55 18.91 -18.63 20.35
N THR A 56 19.61 -19.49 21.09
CA THR A 56 21.01 -19.83 20.80
C THR A 56 21.11 -21.25 20.30
N LEU A 57 21.95 -21.44 19.28
CA LEU A 57 22.25 -22.69 18.60
C LEU A 57 23.77 -22.88 18.61
N ASN A 58 24.23 -24.11 18.40
CA ASN A 58 25.64 -24.34 18.06
C ASN A 58 25.93 -23.92 16.60
N ALA A 59 27.20 -23.96 16.19
CA ALA A 59 27.64 -23.57 14.84
C ALA A 59 27.05 -24.42 13.69
N GLU A 60 26.49 -25.59 14.00
CA GLU A 60 25.79 -26.47 13.04
C GLU A 60 24.27 -26.25 13.02
N GLY A 61 23.74 -25.34 13.85
CA GLY A 61 22.30 -25.09 14.00
C GLY A 61 21.59 -26.09 14.92
N LYS A 62 22.31 -26.91 15.68
CA LYS A 62 21.72 -27.90 16.61
C LYS A 62 21.64 -27.38 18.04
N GLN A 63 20.96 -28.14 18.90
CA GLN A 63 20.86 -27.87 20.34
C GLN A 63 20.23 -26.50 20.64
N GLY A 64 19.15 -26.17 19.93
CA GLY A 64 18.46 -24.90 20.09
C GLY A 64 17.91 -24.73 21.49
N ARG A 65 18.24 -23.60 22.10
CA ARG A 65 17.74 -23.22 23.41
C ARG A 65 17.19 -21.79 23.39
N ALA A 66 15.95 -21.64 23.81
CA ALA A 66 15.34 -20.34 24.04
C ALA A 66 16.14 -19.58 25.12
N LEU A 67 16.41 -18.31 24.86
CA LEU A 67 17.21 -17.48 25.76
C LEU A 67 16.47 -17.16 27.06
N PHE A 68 15.14 -16.99 26.96
CA PHE A 68 14.23 -16.70 28.06
C PHE A 68 13.05 -17.69 28.05
N ALA A 69 12.35 -17.79 29.18
CA ALA A 69 11.07 -18.49 29.23
C ALA A 69 10.04 -17.74 28.38
N ALA A 70 9.12 -18.47 27.74
CA ALA A 70 8.06 -17.86 26.94
C ALA A 70 7.13 -17.02 27.85
N ASP A 71 7.23 -15.71 27.74
CA ASP A 71 6.15 -14.79 28.10
C ASP A 71 5.28 -14.53 26.86
N ALA A 72 3.99 -14.26 27.07
CA ALA A 72 3.05 -14.19 25.96
C ALA A 72 3.16 -12.88 25.14
N ASN A 73 3.81 -11.85 25.68
CA ASN A 73 3.69 -10.49 25.17
C ASN A 73 5.02 -9.82 24.75
N THR A 74 6.18 -10.44 24.98
CA THR A 74 7.45 -9.84 24.56
C THR A 74 7.82 -10.28 23.14
N ILE A 75 8.26 -9.31 22.33
CA ILE A 75 8.92 -9.53 21.04
C ILE A 75 10.41 -9.30 21.25
N GLU A 76 11.28 -10.20 20.78
CA GLU A 76 12.73 -10.13 20.94
C GLU A 76 13.43 -10.38 19.60
N ARG A 77 14.24 -9.41 19.16
CA ARG A 77 14.79 -9.33 17.81
C ARG A 77 16.24 -8.86 17.84
N GLU A 78 16.91 -9.03 16.71
CA GLU A 78 18.20 -8.41 16.39
C GLU A 78 19.33 -8.72 17.39
N PRO A 79 19.63 -10.01 17.65
CA PRO A 79 20.69 -10.36 18.56
C PRO A 79 22.06 -9.87 18.04
N ALA A 80 22.88 -9.31 18.93
CA ALA A 80 24.24 -8.91 18.66
C ALA A 80 25.17 -9.33 19.81
N TRP A 81 26.16 -10.17 19.50
CA TRP A 81 27.14 -10.64 20.48
C TRP A 81 28.15 -9.57 20.85
N SER A 82 28.47 -9.47 22.14
CA SER A 82 29.60 -8.66 22.59
C SER A 82 30.92 -9.22 22.05
N PRO A 83 31.98 -8.40 21.90
CA PRO A 83 33.27 -8.85 21.34
C PRO A 83 33.93 -10.00 22.11
N ASP A 84 33.66 -10.11 23.41
CA ASP A 84 34.14 -11.19 24.28
C ASP A 84 33.22 -12.43 24.29
N GLY A 85 32.05 -12.37 23.65
CA GLY A 85 31.04 -13.42 23.62
C GLY A 85 30.31 -13.65 24.95
N ALA A 86 30.55 -12.82 25.97
CA ALA A 86 29.97 -12.97 27.31
C ALA A 86 28.58 -12.33 27.46
N ARG A 87 28.18 -11.45 26.54
CA ARG A 87 26.90 -10.72 26.57
C ARG A 87 26.22 -10.74 25.20
N LEU A 88 24.91 -10.53 25.23
CA LEU A 88 24.08 -10.34 24.04
C LEU A 88 23.31 -9.03 24.18
N ALA A 89 23.43 -8.15 23.19
CA ALA A 89 22.53 -7.02 23.00
C ALA A 89 21.39 -7.44 22.07
N TYR A 90 20.20 -6.89 22.25
CA TYR A 90 19.02 -7.18 21.43
C TYR A 90 17.97 -6.09 21.60
N ALA A 91 17.04 -6.00 20.65
CA ALA A 91 15.87 -5.13 20.75
C ALA A 91 14.68 -5.94 21.28
N ALA A 92 13.88 -5.36 22.18
CA ALA A 92 12.64 -6.00 22.61
C ALA A 92 11.48 -5.04 22.82
N ASP A 93 10.30 -5.43 22.36
CA ASP A 93 9.05 -4.73 22.60
C ASP A 93 8.23 -5.48 23.66
N ARG A 94 7.86 -4.76 24.71
CA ARG A 94 7.05 -5.25 25.84
C ARG A 94 5.66 -4.60 25.91
N GLY A 95 5.26 -3.86 24.88
CA GLY A 95 3.98 -3.18 24.75
C GLY A 95 4.06 -1.64 24.70
N GLU A 96 5.25 -1.06 24.82
CA GLU A 96 5.47 0.40 24.82
C GLU A 96 6.41 0.88 23.70
N GLY A 97 6.84 -0.03 22.81
CA GLY A 97 7.89 0.23 21.82
C GLY A 97 9.11 -0.66 22.06
N PHE A 98 10.04 -0.64 21.10
CA PHE A 98 11.28 -1.41 21.19
C PHE A 98 12.32 -0.70 22.07
N ASP A 99 12.88 -1.41 23.05
CA ASP A 99 14.05 -0.98 23.81
C ASP A 99 15.29 -1.81 23.44
N VAL A 100 16.47 -1.19 23.45
CA VAL A 100 17.73 -1.96 23.40
C VAL A 100 18.13 -2.44 24.80
N LEU A 101 18.32 -3.75 24.91
CA LEU A 101 18.65 -4.46 26.15
C LEU A 101 19.94 -5.25 26.01
N VAL A 102 20.64 -5.44 27.13
CA VAL A 102 21.81 -6.30 27.23
C VAL A 102 21.62 -7.34 28.32
N VAL A 103 21.99 -8.59 28.02
CA VAL A 103 21.96 -9.71 28.96
C VAL A 103 23.30 -10.44 28.99
N SER A 104 23.69 -10.88 30.18
CA SER A 104 24.87 -11.72 30.39
C SER A 104 24.60 -13.18 30.03
N LEU A 105 25.60 -13.85 29.46
CA LEU A 105 25.50 -15.23 29.01
C LEU A 105 26.49 -16.13 29.75
N LYS A 106 26.05 -17.35 30.07
CA LYS A 106 26.92 -18.45 30.49
C LYS A 106 26.56 -19.70 29.71
N ASN A 107 27.51 -20.23 28.93
CA ASN A 107 27.29 -21.36 28.02
C ASN A 107 26.08 -21.16 27.09
N GLY A 108 25.89 -19.92 26.61
CA GLY A 108 24.78 -19.51 25.74
C GLY A 108 23.40 -19.45 26.40
N ALA A 109 23.31 -19.56 27.72
CA ALA A 109 22.09 -19.30 28.47
C ALA A 109 22.18 -17.92 29.14
N ALA A 110 21.06 -17.18 29.16
CA ALA A 110 20.95 -15.94 29.92
C ALA A 110 21.21 -16.19 31.41
N VAL A 111 21.97 -15.30 32.03
CA VAL A 111 22.23 -15.28 33.47
C VAL A 111 21.94 -13.88 33.99
N GLY A 112 21.02 -13.79 34.94
CA GLY A 112 20.54 -12.51 35.46
C GLY A 112 19.42 -11.91 34.62
N ALA A 113 18.95 -10.73 35.03
CA ALA A 113 17.95 -9.97 34.30
C ALA A 113 18.60 -9.15 33.18
N PRO A 114 17.94 -8.99 32.01
CA PRO A 114 18.35 -8.02 31.00
C PRO A 114 18.32 -6.60 31.54
N VAL A 115 19.23 -5.76 31.08
CA VAL A 115 19.37 -4.35 31.48
C VAL A 115 19.16 -3.46 30.26
N ALA A 116 18.28 -2.46 30.36
CA ALA A 116 18.10 -1.43 29.33
C ALA A 116 19.34 -0.55 29.24
N VAL A 117 19.79 -0.26 28.02
CA VAL A 117 21.01 0.52 27.80
C VAL A 117 20.75 2.02 27.70
N THR A 118 19.48 2.43 27.60
CA THR A 118 19.04 3.83 27.54
C THR A 118 17.81 4.07 28.45
N THR A 119 17.36 5.32 28.48
CA THR A 119 16.03 5.72 28.97
C THR A 119 15.34 6.67 27.97
N MET A 120 15.67 6.56 26.69
CA MET A 120 15.09 7.43 25.65
C MET A 120 13.62 7.05 25.44
N ALA A 121 12.76 8.03 25.17
CA ALA A 121 11.37 7.76 24.85
C ALA A 121 11.24 7.52 23.35
N GLY A 122 10.79 6.34 22.93
CA GLY A 122 10.74 6.03 21.51
C GLY A 122 10.92 4.55 21.20
N ASP A 123 11.24 4.25 19.95
CA ASP A 123 11.70 2.93 19.53
C ASP A 123 13.21 2.93 19.29
N GLU A 124 13.86 1.87 19.74
CA GLU A 124 15.30 1.64 19.65
C GLU A 124 15.60 0.29 19.02
N ARG A 125 16.41 0.26 17.95
CA ARG A 125 16.64 -0.96 17.17
C ARG A 125 18.07 -1.14 16.66
N TRP A 126 18.33 -2.36 16.21
CA TRP A 126 19.54 -2.82 15.53
C TRP A 126 20.84 -2.59 16.32
N PRO A 127 20.94 -3.05 17.57
CA PRO A 127 22.15 -2.86 18.36
C PRO A 127 23.37 -3.53 17.69
N SER A 128 24.52 -2.86 17.74
CA SER A 128 25.79 -3.37 17.21
C SER A 128 26.95 -2.94 18.10
N TRP A 129 27.80 -3.90 18.48
CA TRP A 129 28.91 -3.67 19.40
C TRP A 129 30.13 -3.11 18.70
N THR A 130 30.79 -2.14 19.34
CA THR A 130 32.16 -1.76 19.03
C THR A 130 33.15 -2.72 19.72
N ALA A 131 34.38 -2.79 19.21
CA ALA A 131 35.44 -3.63 19.80
C ALA A 131 35.78 -3.25 21.26
N ASP A 132 35.55 -1.99 21.66
CA ASP A 132 35.76 -1.50 23.03
C ASP A 132 34.53 -1.63 23.95
N GLY A 133 33.46 -2.28 23.49
CA GLY A 133 32.30 -2.62 24.31
C GLY A 133 31.24 -1.53 24.42
N ARG A 134 31.25 -0.52 23.55
CA ARG A 134 30.15 0.44 23.33
C ARG A 134 29.11 -0.17 22.38
N LEU A 135 27.94 0.45 22.29
CA LEU A 135 26.85 0.05 21.41
C LEU A 135 26.45 1.19 20.49
N VAL A 136 26.28 0.88 19.20
CA VAL A 136 25.59 1.73 18.23
C VAL A 136 24.21 1.14 17.97
N PHE A 137 23.18 1.99 17.89
CA PHE A 137 21.80 1.61 17.62
C PHE A 137 21.08 2.74 16.88
N ALA A 138 19.89 2.48 16.33
CA ALA A 138 19.03 3.51 15.77
C ALA A 138 17.88 3.82 16.73
N HIS A 139 17.47 5.09 16.81
CA HIS A 139 16.38 5.57 17.64
C HIS A 139 15.40 6.41 16.83
N ARG A 140 14.11 6.33 17.16
CA ARG A 140 13.08 7.28 16.73
C ARG A 140 12.19 7.66 17.89
N ASP A 141 11.78 8.92 17.99
CA ASP A 141 10.87 9.38 19.05
C ASP A 141 9.41 8.92 18.82
N LEU A 142 8.76 8.44 19.88
CA LEU A 142 7.29 8.28 19.96
C LEU A 142 6.72 9.55 20.60
N ARG A 143 6.09 10.44 19.82
CA ARG A 143 5.72 11.80 20.30
C ARG A 143 4.50 11.82 21.25
N PRO A 144 4.45 12.76 22.25
CA PRO A 144 4.25 14.19 21.94
C PRO A 144 5.06 15.23 22.75
N ALA A 145 5.71 16.17 22.04
CA ALA A 145 5.66 17.64 22.16
C ALA A 145 7.02 18.34 21.89
N GLY A 146 7.15 18.95 20.71
CA GLY A 146 7.96 20.16 20.50
C GLY A 146 9.41 20.02 20.05
N ARG A 147 9.66 19.94 18.74
CA ARG A 147 10.58 20.79 17.95
C ARG A 147 10.45 20.46 16.45
N ASN A 148 10.94 21.38 15.61
CA ASN A 148 10.60 21.58 14.20
C ASN A 148 11.31 20.66 13.17
N ALA A 149 11.13 19.34 13.24
CA ALA A 149 11.44 18.41 12.13
C ALA A 149 10.44 17.25 12.22
N ASP A 150 9.79 16.81 11.13
CA ASP A 150 8.58 15.97 11.10
C ASP A 150 8.60 14.77 12.10
N PRO A 151 8.17 14.94 13.37
CA PRO A 151 8.79 14.14 14.45
C PRO A 151 8.16 12.77 14.76
N GLY A 152 7.86 11.92 13.77
CA GLY A 152 7.22 10.61 14.04
C GLY A 152 7.76 9.40 13.28
N LEU A 153 8.71 9.57 12.36
CA LEU A 153 9.13 8.50 11.44
C LEU A 153 10.64 8.45 11.18
N GLN A 154 11.39 9.48 11.56
CA GLN A 154 12.82 9.55 11.28
C GLN A 154 13.63 8.71 12.28
N TRP A 155 14.50 7.86 11.76
CA TRP A 155 15.49 7.12 12.55
C TRP A 155 16.84 7.84 12.54
N ASP A 156 17.46 7.97 13.71
CA ASP A 156 18.79 8.53 13.89
C ASP A 156 19.72 7.53 14.58
N LEU A 157 21.01 7.57 14.28
CA LEU A 157 22.00 6.70 14.89
C LEU A 157 22.52 7.29 16.20
N PHE A 158 22.62 6.46 17.23
CA PHE A 158 23.15 6.82 18.54
C PHE A 158 24.25 5.86 18.97
N LEU A 159 25.16 6.37 19.81
CA LEU A 159 26.23 5.64 20.47
C LEU A 159 26.05 5.72 21.98
N VAL A 160 26.10 4.57 22.66
CA VAL A 160 26.05 4.50 24.11
C VAL A 160 27.23 3.70 24.67
N SER A 161 27.76 4.13 25.82
CA SER A 161 28.94 3.54 26.45
C SER A 161 28.61 2.94 27.81
N PRO A 162 29.19 1.79 28.19
CA PRO A 162 29.06 1.28 29.55
C PRO A 162 29.82 2.18 30.55
N VAL A 163 29.37 2.19 31.79
CA VAL A 163 30.10 2.79 32.91
C VAL A 163 31.12 1.77 33.42
N SER A 164 32.39 2.16 33.43
CA SER A 164 33.49 1.27 33.84
C SER A 164 33.24 0.70 35.25
N GLY A 165 33.32 -0.63 35.39
CA GLY A 165 33.14 -1.33 36.66
C GLY A 165 31.70 -1.42 37.17
N SER A 166 30.70 -1.12 36.34
CA SER A 166 29.27 -1.18 36.67
C SER A 166 28.46 -1.82 35.54
N ASP A 167 27.28 -2.35 35.88
CA ASP A 167 26.27 -2.79 34.89
C ASP A 167 25.40 -1.62 34.33
N THR A 168 25.84 -0.37 34.51
CA THR A 168 25.10 0.83 34.10
C THR A 168 25.67 1.43 32.82
N TRP A 169 24.87 2.23 32.14
CA TRP A 169 25.21 2.87 30.87
C TRP A 169 25.28 4.38 31.02
N GLN A 170 26.02 5.04 30.11
CA GLN A 170 26.07 6.49 30.01
C GLN A 170 24.86 7.00 29.20
N ALA A 171 24.62 8.30 29.21
CA ALA A 171 23.63 8.89 28.31
C ALA A 171 24.02 8.65 26.83
N PRO A 172 23.07 8.24 25.95
CA PRO A 172 23.33 8.10 24.52
C PRO A 172 23.77 9.40 23.86
N LEU A 173 24.67 9.30 22.88
CA LEU A 173 25.18 10.41 22.09
C LEU A 173 24.73 10.25 20.63
N PRO A 174 24.15 11.28 19.99
CA PRO A 174 23.80 11.21 18.57
C PRO A 174 25.07 11.08 17.72
N LEU A 175 25.03 10.17 16.74
CA LEU A 175 26.05 9.99 15.71
C LEU A 175 25.63 10.65 14.38
N THR A 176 24.33 10.75 14.11
CA THR A 176 23.76 11.46 12.97
C THR A 176 22.85 12.60 13.44
N GLU A 177 22.84 13.69 12.66
CA GLU A 177 21.90 14.81 12.82
C GLU A 177 21.45 15.22 11.41
N THR A 178 20.65 14.39 10.75
CA THR A 178 20.15 14.63 9.39
C THR A 178 18.63 14.85 9.41
N THR A 179 18.02 15.05 8.24
CA THR A 179 16.56 14.94 8.06
C THR A 179 16.18 13.63 7.36
N ASP A 180 17.17 12.76 7.15
CA ASP A 180 17.04 11.49 6.46
C ASP A 180 16.82 10.37 7.49
N SER A 181 16.16 9.29 7.09
CA SER A 181 16.00 8.12 7.95
C SER A 181 17.24 7.22 7.86
N GLU A 182 17.87 6.93 9.01
CA GLU A 182 19.11 6.17 9.12
C GLU A 182 18.88 4.86 9.90
N THR A 183 19.03 3.71 9.23
CA THR A 183 18.60 2.40 9.77
C THR A 183 19.66 1.30 9.65
N TYR A 184 19.45 0.17 10.34
CA TYR A 184 20.33 -1.01 10.33
C TYR A 184 21.84 -0.75 10.59
N PRO A 185 22.24 0.01 11.63
CA PRO A 185 23.65 0.22 11.93
C PRO A 185 24.40 -1.09 12.24
N ARG A 186 25.59 -1.24 11.66
CA ARG A 186 26.49 -2.38 11.87
C ARG A 186 27.93 -1.91 11.97
N VAL A 187 28.53 -2.11 13.12
CA VAL A 187 29.92 -1.75 13.41
C VAL A 187 30.87 -2.79 12.83
N SER A 188 32.01 -2.35 12.29
CA SER A 188 33.07 -3.22 11.80
C SER A 188 33.73 -4.02 12.93
N PRO A 189 34.25 -5.23 12.66
CA PRO A 189 34.95 -6.06 13.66
C PRO A 189 36.05 -5.33 14.45
N ASP A 190 36.77 -4.38 13.82
CA ASP A 190 37.79 -3.56 14.48
C ASP A 190 37.22 -2.38 15.32
N GLY A 191 35.91 -2.15 15.27
CA GLY A 191 35.22 -1.08 16.00
C GLY A 191 35.36 0.32 15.41
N THR A 192 35.99 0.47 14.23
CA THR A 192 36.39 1.79 13.70
C THR A 192 35.38 2.40 12.72
N LYS A 193 34.49 1.60 12.14
CA LYS A 193 33.50 2.02 11.13
C LYS A 193 32.10 1.53 11.50
N VAL A 194 31.08 2.28 11.11
CA VAL A 194 29.68 1.84 11.13
C VAL A 194 29.11 1.94 9.73
N ALA A 195 28.56 0.85 9.23
CA ALA A 195 27.75 0.81 8.02
C ALA A 195 26.27 0.93 8.39
N PHE A 196 25.47 1.59 7.58
CA PHE A 196 24.05 1.82 7.82
C PHE A 196 23.32 2.07 6.49
N VAL A 197 22.00 2.01 6.52
CA VAL A 197 21.12 2.29 5.40
C VAL A 197 20.58 3.70 5.54
N SER A 198 20.55 4.46 4.45
CA SER A 198 20.11 5.84 4.43
C SER A 198 19.28 6.15 3.18
N GLU A 199 18.23 6.93 3.37
CA GLU A 199 17.43 7.54 2.28
C GLU A 199 18.15 8.76 1.65
N ARG A 200 19.33 9.12 2.17
CA ARG A 200 20.08 10.28 1.72
C ARG A 200 20.38 10.24 0.22
N ASP A 201 20.16 11.38 -0.42
CA ASP A 201 20.39 11.62 -1.86
C ASP A 201 19.49 10.80 -2.82
N SER A 202 18.38 10.20 -2.35
CA SER A 202 17.43 9.47 -3.20
C SER A 202 15.96 9.63 -2.76
N GLU A 203 15.02 9.57 -3.72
CA GLU A 203 13.57 9.72 -3.47
C GLU A 203 12.83 8.37 -3.33
N ASP A 204 13.42 7.29 -3.83
CA ASP A 204 12.76 5.97 -3.98
C ASP A 204 13.69 4.78 -3.63
N ASP A 205 14.95 5.03 -3.25
CA ASP A 205 15.96 3.99 -2.96
C ASP A 205 16.50 4.15 -1.53
N LEU A 206 16.71 3.01 -0.85
CA LEU A 206 17.44 2.94 0.42
C LEU A 206 18.88 2.52 0.11
N ASP A 207 19.84 3.43 0.22
CA ASP A 207 21.22 3.17 -0.15
C ASP A 207 22.07 2.76 1.05
N LEU A 208 23.18 2.05 0.80
CA LEU A 208 24.14 1.64 1.82
C LEU A 208 25.27 2.68 1.98
N TRP A 209 25.51 3.08 3.22
CA TRP A 209 26.50 4.08 3.62
C TRP A 209 27.41 3.58 4.74
N TRP A 210 28.54 4.24 4.93
CA TRP A 210 29.37 4.05 6.12
C TRP A 210 29.99 5.36 6.62
N MET A 211 30.34 5.40 7.90
CA MET A 211 31.12 6.48 8.50
C MET A 211 32.07 5.96 9.60
N PRO A 212 33.11 6.73 9.97
CA PRO A 212 33.95 6.42 11.13
C PRO A 212 33.15 6.45 12.45
N VAL A 213 33.45 5.53 13.36
CA VAL A 213 32.95 5.58 14.75
C VAL A 213 33.89 6.49 15.56
N PRO A 214 33.37 7.49 16.30
CA PRO A 214 34.20 8.38 17.11
C PRO A 214 35.07 7.62 18.12
N SER A 215 36.32 8.05 18.30
CA SER A 215 37.20 7.51 19.33
C SER A 215 36.70 7.89 20.74
N ALA A 216 37.00 7.07 21.74
CA ALA A 216 36.47 7.20 23.11
C ALA A 216 36.88 8.50 23.86
N ALA A 217 37.64 9.40 23.24
CA ALA A 217 38.32 10.51 23.91
C ALA A 217 37.45 11.76 24.22
N VAL A 218 36.15 11.77 23.95
CA VAL A 218 35.39 13.06 23.86
C VAL A 218 34.22 13.25 24.85
N ALA A 219 33.80 12.26 25.66
CA ALA A 219 32.64 12.46 26.54
C ALA A 219 32.99 12.37 28.05
N LYS A 220 32.65 13.41 28.82
CA LYS A 220 32.64 13.31 30.30
C LYS A 220 31.50 12.38 30.72
N PRO A 221 31.77 11.32 31.51
CA PRO A 221 30.75 10.34 31.87
C PRO A 221 29.69 10.97 32.79
N THR A 222 28.42 10.88 32.39
CA THR A 222 27.27 11.16 33.25
C THR A 222 26.45 9.87 33.36
N PRO A 223 26.24 9.33 34.58
CA PRO A 223 25.44 8.11 34.77
C PRO A 223 23.98 8.28 34.33
N LEU A 224 23.38 7.23 33.78
CA LEU A 224 21.95 7.14 33.47
C LEU A 224 21.12 7.48 34.73
N GLY A 225 20.21 8.46 34.62
CA GLY A 225 19.32 8.90 35.72
C GLY A 225 19.83 10.08 36.58
N ALA A 226 21.03 10.62 36.34
CA ALA A 226 21.46 11.88 36.95
C ALA A 226 20.78 13.09 36.27
N ARG A 227 20.44 14.15 37.04
CA ARG A 227 19.78 15.36 36.51
C ARG A 227 20.64 15.95 35.37
N PRO A 228 20.10 16.07 34.13
CA PRO A 228 20.89 16.60 33.03
C PRO A 228 21.30 18.04 33.35
N PRO A 229 22.54 18.47 33.04
CA PRO A 229 22.85 19.88 33.06
C PRO A 229 21.89 20.59 32.10
N LYS A 230 21.48 21.83 32.45
CA LYS A 230 20.61 22.67 31.61
C LYS A 230 21.10 22.63 30.15
N PRO A 231 20.20 22.64 29.15
CA PRO A 231 20.60 22.67 27.75
C PRO A 231 21.53 23.86 27.53
N VAL A 232 22.79 23.56 27.26
CA VAL A 232 23.79 24.56 26.92
C VAL A 232 23.49 24.95 25.48
N THR A 233 22.73 26.03 25.30
CA THR A 233 22.76 26.79 24.05
C THR A 233 24.20 27.22 23.82
N ALA A 234 24.84 26.62 22.81
CA ALA A 234 26.17 26.94 22.29
C ALA A 234 27.35 26.80 23.27
N SER A 235 28.44 26.23 22.75
CA SER A 235 29.80 26.18 23.33
C SER A 235 30.06 25.22 24.49
N VAL A 236 30.52 24.01 24.16
CA VAL A 236 31.43 23.23 25.02
C VAL A 236 32.87 23.64 24.65
N PRO A 237 33.68 24.17 25.59
CA PRO A 237 35.08 24.50 25.33
C PRO A 237 35.90 23.21 25.22
N GLY A 238 36.51 22.96 24.06
CA GLY A 238 37.41 21.84 23.82
C GLY A 238 37.26 21.17 22.46
N VAL A 239 36.18 21.45 21.73
CA VAL A 239 36.03 21.09 20.32
C VAL A 239 36.34 22.34 19.51
N GLY A 240 37.44 22.33 18.77
CA GLY A 240 37.72 23.40 17.82
C GLY A 240 36.52 23.56 16.88
N THR A 241 36.18 24.80 16.56
CA THR A 241 35.05 25.23 15.71
C THR A 241 35.11 24.72 14.26
N ASP A 242 36.01 23.77 13.96
CA ASP A 242 36.28 23.22 12.63
C ASP A 242 36.11 21.69 12.53
N ALA A 243 35.67 21.00 13.59
CA ALA A 243 35.39 19.57 13.52
C ALA A 243 34.07 19.32 12.77
N ARG A 244 34.14 19.17 11.45
CA ARG A 244 33.02 18.71 10.61
C ARG A 244 32.51 17.36 11.14
N PRO A 245 31.20 17.11 11.21
CA PRO A 245 30.67 15.79 11.54
C PRO A 245 31.29 14.72 10.61
N PRO A 246 31.47 13.48 11.09
CA PRO A 246 32.07 12.40 10.29
C PRO A 246 31.30 12.25 8.97
N ARG A 247 32.00 12.48 7.85
CA ARG A 247 31.36 12.52 6.53
C ARG A 247 31.04 11.10 6.09
N ALA A 248 29.75 10.75 6.07
CA ALA A 248 29.31 9.47 5.55
C ALA A 248 29.67 9.31 4.06
N THR A 249 30.04 8.09 3.68
CA THR A 249 30.44 7.73 2.32
C THR A 249 29.52 6.62 1.80
N ARG A 250 28.93 6.85 0.63
CA ARG A 250 28.05 5.88 -0.04
C ARG A 250 28.87 4.70 -0.59
N ILE A 251 28.42 3.47 -0.37
CA ILE A 251 29.13 2.24 -0.77
C ILE A 251 28.75 1.81 -2.18
N ALA A 252 27.46 1.88 -2.55
CA ALA A 252 26.96 1.44 -3.86
C ALA A 252 26.07 2.52 -4.50
N ARG A 253 26.11 2.66 -5.83
CA ARG A 253 25.11 3.40 -6.63
C ARG A 253 24.36 2.41 -7.50
N VAL A 254 23.46 1.66 -6.88
CA VAL A 254 22.67 0.66 -7.59
C VAL A 254 21.23 0.81 -7.12
N ARG A 255 20.32 1.06 -8.07
CA ARG A 255 18.89 1.24 -7.80
C ARG A 255 18.30 0.08 -6.99
N GLY A 256 17.49 0.36 -5.98
CA GLY A 256 16.75 -0.58 -5.15
C GLY A 256 16.85 -0.29 -3.64
N ASN A 257 16.39 -1.22 -2.80
CA ASN A 257 16.37 -1.04 -1.34
C ASN A 257 17.37 -1.96 -0.64
N GLU A 258 18.43 -1.39 -0.08
CA GLU A 258 19.46 -2.07 0.68
C GLU A 258 19.06 -2.23 2.14
N ALA A 259 19.34 -3.39 2.73
CA ALA A 259 19.16 -3.62 4.16
C ALA A 259 20.11 -4.69 4.71
N TYR A 260 20.09 -4.87 6.03
CA TYR A 260 20.84 -5.91 6.75
C TYR A 260 22.33 -5.98 6.37
N PRO A 261 23.11 -4.90 6.53
CA PRO A 261 24.55 -4.94 6.30
C PRO A 261 25.25 -5.96 7.23
N SER A 262 26.36 -6.53 6.80
CA SER A 262 27.18 -7.46 7.59
C SER A 262 28.64 -7.39 7.17
N TRP A 263 29.51 -7.00 8.08
CA TRP A 263 30.95 -6.87 7.81
C TRP A 263 31.64 -8.22 7.69
N ALA A 264 32.52 -8.34 6.70
CA ALA A 264 33.51 -9.41 6.68
C ALA A 264 34.55 -9.17 7.79
N PRO A 265 35.17 -10.22 8.35
CA PRO A 265 36.22 -10.10 9.39
C PRO A 265 37.44 -9.26 8.99
N ASP A 266 37.65 -9.05 7.68
CA ASP A 266 38.74 -8.25 7.13
C ASP A 266 38.50 -6.73 7.18
N ASN A 267 37.31 -6.26 7.56
CA ASN A 267 36.91 -4.84 7.61
C ASN A 267 36.93 -4.10 6.25
N THR A 268 37.03 -4.83 5.13
CA THR A 268 37.13 -4.28 3.77
C THR A 268 35.96 -4.66 2.87
N ARG A 269 35.12 -5.61 3.29
CA ARG A 269 33.96 -6.08 2.53
C ARG A 269 32.71 -6.10 3.39
N LEU A 270 31.57 -5.88 2.74
CA LEU A 270 30.27 -5.92 3.37
C LEU A 270 29.31 -6.78 2.56
N ALA A 271 28.68 -7.76 3.21
CA ALA A 271 27.51 -8.43 2.67
C ALA A 271 26.25 -7.64 3.03
N TYR A 272 25.26 -7.60 2.16
CA TYR A 272 23.99 -6.93 2.42
C TYR A 272 22.84 -7.57 1.63
N TYR A 273 21.63 -7.41 2.15
CA TYR A 273 20.41 -7.71 1.43
C TYR A 273 20.07 -6.54 0.51
N ALA A 274 19.57 -6.85 -0.68
CA ALA A 274 19.07 -5.83 -1.59
C ALA A 274 17.78 -6.31 -2.26
N VAL A 275 16.78 -5.45 -2.26
CA VAL A 275 15.62 -5.56 -3.15
C VAL A 275 15.98 -4.89 -4.45
N ARG A 276 15.96 -5.66 -5.53
CA ARG A 276 16.12 -5.17 -6.88
C ARG A 276 14.89 -5.57 -7.65
N GLU A 277 14.12 -4.58 -8.09
CA GLU A 277 12.88 -4.74 -8.88
C GLU A 277 11.80 -5.61 -8.19
N GLY A 278 11.84 -5.75 -6.86
CA GLY A 278 10.88 -6.58 -6.10
C GLY A 278 11.37 -7.99 -5.78
N ILE A 279 12.61 -8.33 -6.14
CA ILE A 279 13.27 -9.58 -5.77
C ILE A 279 14.33 -9.30 -4.71
N GLY A 280 14.25 -10.01 -3.59
CA GLY A 280 15.26 -9.97 -2.55
C GLY A 280 16.46 -10.83 -2.92
N SER A 281 17.67 -10.33 -2.74
CA SER A 281 18.93 -11.05 -3.02
C SER A 281 20.04 -10.61 -2.08
N VAL A 282 21.13 -11.38 -2.02
CA VAL A 282 22.29 -11.07 -1.17
C VAL A 282 23.50 -10.74 -2.04
N TRP A 283 24.12 -9.61 -1.72
CA TRP A 283 25.25 -9.03 -2.44
C TRP A 283 26.44 -8.81 -1.51
N VAL A 284 27.64 -8.78 -2.07
CA VAL A 284 28.86 -8.39 -1.37
C VAL A 284 29.51 -7.25 -2.12
N ALA A 285 29.79 -6.14 -1.42
CA ALA A 285 30.51 -4.99 -1.96
C ALA A 285 31.82 -4.75 -1.19
N PRO A 286 32.90 -4.32 -1.88
CA PRO A 286 34.05 -3.74 -1.21
C PRO A 286 33.69 -2.38 -0.58
N VAL A 287 34.35 -2.03 0.52
CA VAL A 287 34.23 -0.73 1.17
C VAL A 287 35.53 0.03 1.00
N ASP A 288 35.48 1.17 0.32
CA ASP A 288 36.65 2.02 0.06
C ASP A 288 37.28 2.56 1.37
N PRO A 289 38.60 2.81 1.39
CA PRO A 289 39.26 3.47 2.52
C PRO A 289 38.75 4.92 2.71
N PRO A 290 38.80 5.48 3.93
CA PRO A 290 38.41 6.86 4.18
C PRO A 290 39.17 7.85 3.29
N ARG A 291 38.49 8.92 2.87
CA ARG A 291 39.16 10.07 2.25
C ARG A 291 40.09 10.68 3.32
N PRO A 292 41.38 10.91 3.04
CA PRO A 292 42.28 11.50 4.03
C PRO A 292 41.79 12.91 4.42
N GLU A 293 41.80 13.20 5.72
CA GLU A 293 41.47 14.53 6.24
C GLU A 293 42.42 15.57 5.65
N GLY A 294 41.87 16.65 5.09
CA GLY A 294 42.63 17.78 4.54
C GLY A 294 42.79 17.84 3.02
N ALA A 295 42.19 16.94 2.24
CA ALA A 295 42.21 17.04 0.78
C ALA A 295 41.21 18.09 0.25
N GLU A 296 41.71 19.24 -0.21
CA GLU A 296 40.96 20.16 -1.09
C GLU A 296 40.70 19.47 -2.45
N GLU A 297 39.48 19.56 -2.98
CA GLU A 297 39.19 19.11 -4.35
C GLU A 297 39.65 20.15 -5.40
N PRO A 298 40.04 19.72 -6.62
CA PRO A 298 39.71 18.44 -7.22
C PRO A 298 40.95 17.62 -7.60
N GLN A 299 41.20 16.52 -6.88
CA GLN A 299 41.82 15.35 -7.51
C GLN A 299 40.74 14.43 -8.08
N PRO A 300 41.01 13.73 -9.20
CA PRO A 300 40.06 12.83 -9.82
C PRO A 300 39.61 11.76 -8.82
N ARG A 301 38.30 11.48 -8.82
CA ARG A 301 37.68 10.48 -7.96
C ARG A 301 38.50 9.18 -8.02
N PRO A 302 38.80 8.52 -6.89
CA PRO A 302 39.32 7.15 -6.94
C PRO A 302 38.38 6.31 -7.82
N LYS A 303 38.96 5.39 -8.59
CA LYS A 303 38.21 4.48 -9.46
C LYS A 303 37.03 3.89 -8.67
N PRO A 304 35.83 3.72 -9.28
CA PRO A 304 34.70 3.11 -8.60
C PRO A 304 35.14 1.81 -7.93
N ALA A 305 34.77 1.62 -6.66
CA ALA A 305 34.89 0.34 -5.99
C ALA A 305 34.37 -0.76 -6.92
N ALA A 306 35.00 -1.95 -6.92
CA ALA A 306 34.57 -3.05 -7.77
C ALA A 306 33.06 -3.28 -7.60
N GLN A 307 32.34 -3.56 -8.70
CA GLN A 307 30.88 -3.65 -8.65
C GLN A 307 30.43 -4.69 -7.62
N PRO A 308 29.32 -4.45 -6.89
CA PRO A 308 28.76 -5.43 -5.99
C PRO A 308 28.58 -6.79 -6.66
N GLN A 309 29.01 -7.85 -5.98
CA GLN A 309 28.93 -9.21 -6.47
C GLN A 309 27.67 -9.89 -5.92
N LEU A 310 26.84 -10.45 -6.79
CA LEU A 310 25.72 -11.30 -6.40
C LEU A 310 26.26 -12.61 -5.84
N VAL A 311 25.87 -12.94 -4.60
CA VAL A 311 26.32 -14.17 -3.92
C VAL A 311 25.18 -15.14 -3.64
N SER A 312 23.94 -14.65 -3.55
CA SER A 312 22.75 -15.49 -3.49
C SER A 312 21.54 -14.83 -4.14
N ARG A 313 20.79 -15.60 -4.93
CA ARG A 313 19.45 -15.21 -5.42
C ARG A 313 18.35 -15.39 -4.37
N LYS A 314 18.65 -16.08 -3.27
CA LYS A 314 17.75 -16.19 -2.12
C LYS A 314 17.90 -14.90 -1.31
N GLY A 315 16.82 -14.12 -1.19
CA GLY A 315 16.80 -12.92 -0.36
C GLY A 315 16.86 -13.26 1.12
N GLY A 316 17.73 -12.60 1.88
CA GLY A 316 17.82 -12.82 3.32
C GLY A 316 18.82 -11.93 4.04
N ALA A 317 18.72 -11.89 5.37
CA ALA A 317 19.67 -11.18 6.23
C ALA A 317 21.00 -11.97 6.31
N PRO A 318 22.13 -11.41 5.82
CA PRO A 318 23.42 -12.09 5.83
C PRO A 318 24.16 -11.95 7.18
N ALA A 319 24.95 -12.96 7.53
CA ALA A 319 25.86 -12.91 8.68
C ALA A 319 27.17 -13.67 8.42
N TRP A 320 28.29 -12.95 8.43
CA TRP A 320 29.63 -13.52 8.25
C TRP A 320 30.09 -14.33 9.46
N SER A 321 30.70 -15.49 9.21
CA SER A 321 31.44 -16.20 10.24
C SER A 321 32.72 -15.44 10.62
N PRO A 322 33.19 -15.54 11.88
CA PRO A 322 34.41 -14.86 12.33
C PRO A 322 35.69 -15.26 11.57
N ASP A 323 35.72 -16.45 10.99
CA ASP A 323 36.84 -16.93 10.16
C ASP A 323 36.76 -16.47 8.70
N GLY A 324 35.66 -15.79 8.31
CA GLY A 324 35.43 -15.27 6.97
C GLY A 324 35.19 -16.34 5.90
N LYS A 325 35.00 -17.61 6.29
CA LYS A 325 34.83 -18.76 5.37
C LYS A 325 33.38 -19.11 5.08
N THR A 326 32.43 -18.59 5.83
CA THR A 326 31.00 -18.92 5.73
C THR A 326 30.16 -17.65 5.78
N LEU A 327 29.10 -17.62 4.98
CA LEU A 327 28.01 -16.65 5.10
C LEU A 327 26.73 -17.39 5.47
N LEU A 328 26.12 -17.04 6.60
CA LEU A 328 24.74 -17.43 6.88
C LEU A 328 23.81 -16.46 6.16
N VAL A 329 22.72 -16.98 5.61
CA VAL A 329 21.64 -16.17 5.05
C VAL A 329 20.34 -16.65 5.67
N ALA A 330 19.72 -15.83 6.51
CA ALA A 330 18.37 -16.10 7.00
C ALA A 330 17.36 -15.53 6.00
N GLY A 331 16.61 -16.43 5.36
CA GLY A 331 15.65 -16.06 4.34
C GLY A 331 14.66 -15.04 4.83
N LEU A 332 14.55 -13.95 4.08
CA LEU A 332 13.44 -13.03 4.20
C LEU A 332 12.40 -13.47 3.17
N PRO A 333 11.10 -13.21 3.41
CA PRO A 333 10.15 -13.29 2.32
C PRO A 333 10.64 -12.41 1.18
N ASP A 334 10.28 -12.78 -0.05
CA ASP A 334 10.32 -11.82 -1.14
C ASP A 334 9.67 -10.52 -0.64
N PRO A 335 10.23 -9.34 -0.96
CA PRO A 335 9.74 -8.06 -0.48
C PRO A 335 8.31 -7.86 -0.98
N GLN A 336 7.37 -8.36 -0.20
CA GLN A 336 5.96 -8.08 -0.30
C GLN A 336 5.75 -6.78 0.50
N PRO A 337 5.00 -5.81 -0.01
CA PRO A 337 4.39 -4.82 0.85
C PRO A 337 3.47 -5.58 1.81
N VAL A 338 3.94 -5.88 3.02
CA VAL A 338 3.19 -6.67 4.00
C VAL A 338 2.41 -5.75 4.92
N TYR A 339 1.14 -5.55 4.56
CA TYR A 339 0.14 -5.02 5.48
C TYR A 339 -0.41 -6.17 6.30
N ASN A 340 -0.32 -6.01 7.61
CA ASN A 340 -0.87 -6.94 8.61
C ASN A 340 -2.11 -6.32 9.30
N GLY A 341 -2.74 -5.34 8.66
CA GLY A 341 -3.77 -4.52 9.26
C GLY A 341 -3.24 -3.28 10.00
N ASN A 342 -1.95 -3.15 10.29
CA ASN A 342 -1.41 -2.01 11.05
C ASN A 342 -1.09 -0.83 10.13
N PRO A 343 -1.87 0.28 10.11
CA PRO A 343 -1.56 1.46 9.32
C PRO A 343 -0.33 2.21 9.85
N LEU A 344 0.17 1.88 11.05
CA LEU A 344 1.38 2.46 11.64
C LEU A 344 2.65 1.67 11.27
N ARG A 345 2.52 0.48 10.68
CA ARG A 345 3.65 -0.38 10.29
C ARG A 345 4.46 0.23 9.16
N ASP A 346 5.75 0.39 9.33
CA ASP A 346 6.70 0.81 8.28
C ASP A 346 7.62 -0.33 7.82
N GLU A 347 8.52 -0.01 6.89
CA GLU A 347 9.49 -0.92 6.28
C GLU A 347 10.49 -1.53 7.27
N THR A 348 10.53 -1.04 8.51
CA THR A 348 11.45 -1.51 9.55
C THR A 348 10.83 -2.60 10.42
N GLU A 349 9.51 -2.77 10.41
CA GLU A 349 8.83 -3.83 11.16
C GLU A 349 8.98 -5.20 10.48
N ALA A 350 9.34 -6.21 11.28
CA ALA A 350 9.60 -7.57 10.79
C ALA A 350 8.40 -8.14 10.02
N PRO A 351 8.61 -8.80 8.86
CA PRO A 351 7.54 -9.43 8.07
C PRO A 351 6.65 -10.32 8.93
N PRO A 352 5.37 -10.54 8.55
CA PRO A 352 4.46 -11.37 9.32
C PRO A 352 5.11 -12.73 9.59
N LEU A 353 4.79 -13.27 10.77
CA LEU A 353 5.33 -14.50 11.33
C LEU A 353 5.31 -15.71 10.37
N PHE A 354 4.43 -15.67 9.36
CA PHE A 354 4.17 -16.75 8.42
C PHE A 354 4.22 -16.23 6.97
N ALA A 355 5.34 -16.44 6.29
CA ALA A 355 5.54 -16.01 4.92
C ALA A 355 5.23 -17.13 3.91
N LEU A 356 4.80 -16.74 2.71
CA LEU A 356 4.69 -17.63 1.54
C LEU A 356 6.09 -17.96 1.00
N ASN A 357 6.30 -19.16 0.45
CA ASN A 357 7.50 -19.61 -0.27
C ASN A 357 8.83 -19.61 0.51
N ALA A 358 9.28 -20.75 1.09
CA ALA A 358 10.62 -21.04 1.64
C ALA A 358 11.34 -19.96 2.50
N ALA A 359 10.65 -18.87 2.84
CA ALA A 359 11.12 -17.75 3.64
C ALA A 359 11.44 -18.24 5.05
N PHE A 360 12.33 -17.53 5.73
CA PHE A 360 12.74 -17.83 7.10
C PHE A 360 13.45 -19.18 7.30
N GLN A 361 13.97 -19.76 6.23
CA GLN A 361 14.99 -20.81 6.30
C GLN A 361 16.37 -20.20 6.51
N LEU A 362 17.21 -20.85 7.29
CA LEU A 362 18.61 -20.47 7.46
C LEU A 362 19.47 -21.27 6.47
N TRP A 363 20.17 -20.60 5.57
CA TRP A 363 21.11 -21.25 4.63
C TRP A 363 22.56 -20.99 5.02
N ARG A 364 23.41 -21.97 4.72
CA ARG A 364 24.86 -21.86 4.86
C ARG A 364 25.51 -21.81 3.49
N LEU A 365 26.21 -20.71 3.20
CA LEU A 365 26.95 -20.51 1.96
C LEU A 365 28.46 -20.48 2.26
N PRO A 366 29.31 -21.08 1.42
CA PRO A 366 30.75 -20.85 1.51
C PRO A 366 31.07 -19.38 1.21
N ALA A 367 32.19 -18.87 1.76
CA ALA A 367 32.69 -17.53 1.51
C ALA A 367 32.68 -17.22 0.00
N PRO A 368 32.33 -15.99 -0.38
CA PRO A 368 31.57 -15.74 -1.58
C PRO A 368 32.30 -16.19 -2.85
N LEU A 369 31.79 -17.29 -3.42
CA LEU A 369 31.92 -17.63 -4.83
C LEU A 369 30.83 -16.86 -5.61
N PRO A 370 31.02 -16.57 -6.91
CA PRO A 370 29.96 -15.97 -7.72
C PRO A 370 28.77 -16.94 -7.80
N VAL A 371 27.67 -16.59 -7.10
CA VAL A 371 26.38 -17.31 -7.03
C VAL A 371 26.47 -18.78 -6.58
N HIS A 372 26.08 -19.08 -5.35
CA HIS A 372 26.03 -20.46 -4.83
C HIS A 372 24.64 -20.82 -4.26
N GLU A 373 23.81 -21.51 -5.04
CA GLU A 373 22.43 -21.85 -4.66
C GLU A 373 22.29 -23.22 -3.97
N ASP A 374 23.30 -24.08 -4.11
CA ASP A 374 23.39 -25.44 -3.54
C ASP A 374 23.77 -25.46 -2.05
N GLY A 375 23.80 -24.28 -1.40
CA GLY A 375 24.08 -24.18 0.03
C GLY A 375 23.03 -24.96 0.84
N GLY A 376 23.49 -25.87 1.68
CA GLY A 376 22.60 -26.69 2.51
C GLY A 376 21.78 -25.84 3.48
N ALA A 377 20.49 -26.12 3.59
CA ALA A 377 19.65 -25.56 4.65
C ALA A 377 20.17 -26.05 6.01
N VAL A 378 20.32 -25.12 6.94
CA VAL A 378 20.63 -25.42 8.34
C VAL A 378 19.33 -25.89 8.98
N ALA A 379 19.25 -27.17 9.32
CA ALA A 379 18.14 -27.70 10.10
C ALA A 379 18.28 -27.20 11.55
N ALA A 380 17.71 -26.03 11.83
CA ALA A 380 17.74 -25.48 13.18
C ALA A 380 16.95 -26.41 14.12
N ASP A 381 17.59 -26.96 15.14
CA ASP A 381 16.96 -27.88 16.08
C ASP A 381 16.22 -27.07 17.16
N ILE A 382 15.07 -26.49 16.78
CA ILE A 382 14.20 -25.67 17.64
C ILE A 382 12.86 -26.38 17.80
N ALA A 383 12.48 -26.69 19.04
CA ALA A 383 11.19 -27.30 19.34
C ALA A 383 10.17 -26.22 19.73
N PRO A 384 9.12 -25.97 18.93
CA PRO A 384 8.05 -25.07 19.34
C PRO A 384 7.29 -25.64 20.53
N SER A 385 6.73 -24.76 21.37
CA SER A 385 5.93 -25.15 22.54
C SER A 385 4.47 -24.66 22.41
N PRO A 386 3.50 -25.35 23.02
CA PRO A 386 2.10 -24.90 23.07
C PRO A 386 1.95 -23.45 23.56
N THR A 387 2.79 -23.04 24.51
CA THR A 387 2.81 -21.66 25.05
C THR A 387 3.21 -20.65 23.97
N LEU A 388 4.23 -20.96 23.16
CA LEU A 388 4.70 -20.08 22.08
C LEU A 388 3.63 -19.94 20.99
N PHE A 389 2.99 -21.04 20.59
CA PHE A 389 1.91 -21.01 19.59
C PHE A 389 0.68 -20.22 20.08
N GLY A 390 0.30 -20.39 21.35
CA GLY A 390 -0.77 -19.58 21.96
C GLY A 390 -0.44 -18.08 21.95
N ALA A 391 0.79 -17.71 22.27
CA ALA A 391 1.25 -16.32 22.25
C ALA A 391 1.22 -15.71 20.84
N MET A 392 1.67 -16.45 19.81
CA MET A 392 1.61 -15.99 18.42
C MET A 392 0.17 -15.76 17.95
N PHE A 393 -0.73 -16.70 18.28
CA PHE A 393 -2.14 -16.57 17.99
C PHE A 393 -2.75 -15.33 18.66
N ASP A 394 -2.50 -15.14 19.97
CA ASP A 394 -3.01 -14.01 20.73
C ASP A 394 -2.48 -12.67 20.20
N ARG A 395 -1.25 -12.63 19.70
CA ARG A 395 -0.67 -11.44 19.06
C ARG A 395 -1.42 -11.07 17.79
N VAL A 396 -1.59 -12.00 16.84
CA VAL A 396 -2.34 -11.73 15.60
C VAL A 396 -3.77 -11.28 15.93
N TRP A 397 -4.42 -11.96 16.87
CA TRP A 397 -5.75 -11.57 17.34
C TRP A 397 -5.78 -10.17 17.96
N GLY A 398 -4.81 -9.85 18.83
CA GLY A 398 -4.70 -8.58 19.55
C GLY A 398 -4.39 -7.41 18.63
N THR A 399 -3.55 -7.61 17.61
CA THR A 399 -3.30 -6.62 16.56
C THR A 399 -4.60 -6.27 15.85
N LEU A 400 -5.32 -7.25 15.30
CA LEU A 400 -6.60 -7.00 14.60
C LEU A 400 -7.67 -6.41 15.51
N ARG A 401 -7.68 -6.78 16.80
CA ARG A 401 -8.56 -6.17 17.80
C ARG A 401 -8.28 -4.68 17.94
N THR A 402 -7.01 -4.30 18.08
CA THR A 402 -6.62 -2.89 18.27
C THR A 402 -6.99 -2.04 17.06
N LEU A 403 -6.87 -2.62 15.87
CA LEU A 403 -7.05 -1.92 14.59
C LEU A 403 -8.52 -1.76 14.19
N TYR A 404 -9.31 -2.84 14.30
CA TYR A 404 -10.65 -2.88 13.70
C TYR A 404 -11.76 -3.14 14.71
N TYR A 405 -11.43 -3.74 15.87
CA TYR A 405 -12.42 -4.25 16.81
C TYR A 405 -12.10 -3.82 18.25
N SER A 406 -11.69 -2.56 18.43
CA SER A 406 -11.21 -2.05 19.71
C SER A 406 -12.36 -1.80 20.70
N SER A 407 -13.57 -1.55 20.18
CA SER A 407 -14.77 -1.29 20.97
C SER A 407 -16.06 -1.76 20.25
N GLY A 408 -17.19 -1.76 20.98
CA GLY A 408 -18.51 -2.06 20.41
C GLY A 408 -18.85 -3.55 20.27
N ALA A 409 -19.95 -3.85 19.58
CA ALA A 409 -20.47 -5.22 19.43
C ALA A 409 -19.53 -6.14 18.61
N THR A 410 -18.83 -5.60 17.62
CA THR A 410 -17.87 -6.35 16.79
C THR A 410 -16.64 -6.77 17.60
N ALA A 411 -16.20 -5.97 18.59
CA ALA A 411 -15.16 -6.35 19.54
C ALA A 411 -15.51 -7.61 20.34
N GLN A 412 -16.78 -7.74 20.76
CA GLN A 412 -17.25 -8.94 21.46
C GLN A 412 -17.27 -10.14 20.51
N THR A 413 -17.76 -9.98 19.28
CA THR A 413 -17.72 -11.04 18.25
C THR A 413 -16.30 -11.52 17.98
N TRP A 414 -15.34 -10.59 17.88
CA TRP A 414 -13.93 -10.92 17.69
C TRP A 414 -13.31 -11.63 18.89
N THR A 415 -13.74 -11.27 20.11
CA THR A 415 -13.34 -11.99 21.34
C THR A 415 -13.88 -13.42 21.35
N THR A 416 -15.14 -13.62 20.94
CA THR A 416 -15.71 -14.97 20.79
C THR A 416 -14.96 -15.79 19.75
N ALA A 417 -14.50 -15.18 18.65
CA ALA A 417 -13.66 -15.86 17.66
C ALA A 417 -12.34 -16.35 18.29
N ARG A 418 -11.67 -15.52 19.11
CA ARG A 418 -10.48 -15.94 19.87
C ARG A 418 -10.75 -17.18 20.70
N ASP A 419 -11.81 -17.16 21.51
CA ASP A 419 -12.10 -18.22 22.46
C ASP A 419 -12.43 -19.55 21.73
N ARG A 420 -12.96 -19.46 20.51
CA ARG A 420 -13.20 -20.61 19.62
C ARG A 420 -11.90 -21.19 19.02
N PHE A 421 -10.99 -20.36 18.55
CA PHE A 421 -9.81 -20.82 17.77
C PHE A 421 -8.55 -21.02 18.62
N ARG A 422 -8.38 -20.27 19.72
CA ARG A 422 -7.20 -20.33 20.59
C ARG A 422 -6.87 -21.73 21.13
N PRO A 423 -7.85 -22.56 21.58
CA PRO A 423 -7.55 -23.92 22.03
C PRO A 423 -6.90 -24.79 20.94
N ARG A 424 -7.30 -24.60 19.67
CA ARG A 424 -6.71 -25.30 18.53
C ARG A 424 -5.29 -24.79 18.24
N ALA A 425 -5.05 -23.48 18.37
CA ALA A 425 -3.71 -22.92 18.22
C ALA A 425 -2.73 -23.48 19.25
N THR A 426 -3.15 -23.61 20.52
CA THR A 426 -2.32 -24.23 21.57
C THR A 426 -2.11 -25.74 21.39
N ALA A 427 -3.01 -26.41 20.67
CA ALA A 427 -2.93 -27.83 20.37
C ALA A 427 -2.23 -28.14 19.03
N ALA A 428 -1.82 -27.10 18.27
CA ALA A 428 -1.11 -27.25 17.02
C ALA A 428 0.21 -28.01 17.23
N LYS A 429 0.53 -28.93 16.31
CA LYS A 429 1.73 -29.76 16.39
C LYS A 429 2.87 -29.24 15.52
N SER A 430 2.57 -28.31 14.62
CA SER A 430 3.49 -27.69 13.68
C SER A 430 3.13 -26.22 13.45
N GLU A 431 4.06 -25.46 12.87
CA GLU A 431 3.80 -24.09 12.39
C GLU A 431 2.66 -24.08 11.36
N ALA A 432 2.62 -25.06 10.45
CA ALA A 432 1.57 -25.16 9.43
C ALA A 432 0.17 -25.39 10.03
N ASP A 433 0.08 -26.18 11.11
CA ASP A 433 -1.17 -26.37 11.85
C ASP A 433 -1.61 -25.05 12.53
N LEU A 434 -0.67 -24.33 13.15
CA LEU A 434 -0.94 -23.04 13.78
C LEU A 434 -1.39 -22.01 12.73
N GLU A 435 -0.68 -21.92 11.60
CA GLU A 435 -1.02 -21.06 10.46
C GLU A 435 -2.45 -21.30 9.99
N THR A 436 -2.83 -22.57 9.81
CA THR A 436 -4.20 -22.94 9.40
C THR A 436 -5.24 -22.41 10.38
N VAL A 437 -4.98 -22.52 11.69
CA VAL A 437 -5.89 -22.00 12.73
C VAL A 437 -5.98 -20.46 12.68
N ILE A 438 -4.86 -19.77 12.45
CA ILE A 438 -4.82 -18.32 12.33
C ILE A 438 -5.58 -17.85 11.08
N ASP A 439 -5.35 -18.49 9.93
CA ASP A 439 -6.04 -18.17 8.67
C ASP A 439 -7.56 -18.35 8.81
N GLU A 440 -8.02 -19.43 9.45
CA GLU A 440 -9.43 -19.63 9.73
C GLU A 440 -10.03 -18.58 10.68
N MET A 441 -9.26 -18.14 11.68
CA MET A 441 -9.67 -17.04 12.57
C MET A 441 -9.77 -15.72 11.80
N VAL A 442 -8.78 -15.40 10.97
CA VAL A 442 -8.75 -14.20 10.12
C VAL A 442 -9.91 -14.21 9.12
N ALA A 443 -10.22 -15.36 8.51
CA ALA A 443 -11.36 -15.51 7.61
C ALA A 443 -12.71 -15.37 8.34
N ALA A 444 -12.77 -15.65 9.64
CA ALA A 444 -13.96 -15.52 10.48
C ALA A 444 -14.15 -14.12 11.10
N GLN A 445 -13.37 -13.13 10.66
CA GLN A 445 -13.50 -11.75 11.09
C GLN A 445 -14.94 -11.22 10.93
N PRO A 446 -15.50 -10.51 11.93
CA PRO A 446 -16.75 -9.77 11.74
C PRO A 446 -16.54 -8.58 10.80
N LEU A 447 -17.62 -8.04 10.25
CA LEU A 447 -17.55 -6.82 9.47
C LEU A 447 -16.96 -5.67 10.32
N VAL A 448 -16.09 -4.88 9.72
CA VAL A 448 -15.48 -3.70 10.32
C VAL A 448 -16.51 -2.58 10.43
N LYS A 449 -17.25 -2.30 9.35
CA LYS A 449 -18.38 -1.36 9.40
C LYS A 449 -19.71 -2.10 9.53
N PRO A 450 -20.68 -1.53 10.26
CA PRO A 450 -22.00 -2.12 10.37
C PRO A 450 -22.71 -2.14 9.00
N VAL A 451 -23.59 -3.12 8.81
CA VAL A 451 -24.53 -3.12 7.69
C VAL A 451 -25.55 -2.01 7.91
N ILE A 452 -25.64 -1.07 6.96
CA ILE A 452 -26.60 0.05 7.01
C ILE A 452 -27.73 -0.21 6.04
N THR A 453 -28.97 -0.19 6.54
CA THR A 453 -30.17 -0.40 5.72
C THR A 453 -31.20 0.70 5.95
N SER A 454 -32.01 1.00 4.94
CA SER A 454 -33.09 1.99 5.01
C SER A 454 -34.30 1.55 4.16
N ALA A 455 -35.49 2.01 4.54
CA ALA A 455 -36.71 1.89 3.73
C ALA A 455 -36.99 3.15 2.89
N GLY A 456 -36.19 4.21 3.07
CA GLY A 456 -36.17 5.42 2.25
C GLY A 456 -35.03 5.42 1.25
N ALA A 457 -33.86 5.91 1.66
CA ALA A 457 -32.65 6.03 0.84
C ALA A 457 -31.37 5.80 1.65
N VAL A 458 -30.27 5.57 0.95
CA VAL A 458 -28.91 5.55 1.52
C VAL A 458 -27.98 6.36 0.64
N VAL A 459 -27.09 7.13 1.28
CA VAL A 459 -25.98 7.86 0.65
C VAL A 459 -24.67 7.23 1.11
N VAL A 460 -23.81 6.84 0.18
CA VAL A 460 -22.47 6.31 0.48
C VAL A 460 -21.41 7.13 -0.25
N SER A 461 -20.46 7.72 0.47
CA SER A 461 -19.39 8.53 -0.13
C SER A 461 -18.05 8.39 0.60
N GLY A 462 -17.01 9.01 0.02
CA GLY A 462 -15.64 9.09 0.51
C GLY A 462 -15.47 9.49 1.98
N HIS A 463 -16.37 10.36 2.46
CA HIS A 463 -16.21 11.01 3.75
C HIS A 463 -17.57 11.17 4.47
N PRO A 464 -17.64 11.04 5.81
CA PRO A 464 -18.92 11.06 6.54
C PRO A 464 -19.69 12.36 6.37
N LEU A 465 -19.00 13.50 6.39
CA LEU A 465 -19.63 14.82 6.20
C LEU A 465 -20.20 15.01 4.78
N ALA A 466 -19.63 14.35 3.77
CA ALA A 466 -20.18 14.40 2.41
C ALA A 466 -21.42 13.51 2.28
N SER A 467 -21.42 12.32 2.89
CA SER A 467 -22.61 11.47 2.96
C SER A 467 -23.76 12.16 3.69
N GLU A 468 -23.45 12.90 4.76
CA GLU A 468 -24.42 13.70 5.50
C GLU A 468 -24.98 14.86 4.66
N ALA A 469 -24.16 15.53 3.86
CA ALA A 469 -24.65 16.56 2.92
C ALA A 469 -25.69 15.99 1.94
N GLY A 470 -25.47 14.77 1.42
CA GLY A 470 -26.46 14.06 0.60
C GLY A 470 -27.73 13.70 1.38
N ARG A 471 -27.62 13.26 2.64
CA ARG A 471 -28.77 12.96 3.51
C ARG A 471 -29.63 14.20 3.73
N LEU A 472 -29.01 15.37 3.93
CA LEU A 472 -29.69 16.65 4.10
C LEU A 472 -30.48 17.08 2.84
N ALA A 473 -30.00 16.73 1.64
CA ALA A 473 -30.75 16.97 0.41
C ALA A 473 -32.07 16.17 0.40
N PHE A 474 -32.05 14.90 0.82
CA PHE A 474 -33.27 14.10 0.98
C PHE A 474 -34.20 14.65 2.07
N GLU A 475 -33.66 15.17 3.17
CA GLU A 475 -34.45 15.79 4.24
C GLU A 475 -35.23 17.01 3.75
N LYS A 476 -34.69 17.75 2.77
CA LYS A 476 -35.37 18.85 2.06
C LYS A 476 -36.33 18.38 0.95
N GLY A 477 -36.47 17.07 0.74
CA GLY A 477 -37.36 16.49 -0.26
C GLY A 477 -36.72 16.22 -1.62
N GLY A 478 -35.39 16.28 -1.72
CA GLY A 478 -34.63 15.99 -2.93
C GLY A 478 -34.67 14.53 -3.38
N ASN A 479 -34.17 14.28 -4.59
CA ASN A 479 -33.96 12.93 -5.15
C ASN A 479 -32.47 12.54 -5.11
N VAL A 480 -32.13 11.38 -5.69
CA VAL A 480 -30.74 10.89 -5.76
C VAL A 480 -29.78 11.84 -6.50
N VAL A 481 -30.28 12.67 -7.42
CA VAL A 481 -29.47 13.65 -8.18
C VAL A 481 -29.17 14.89 -7.33
N ASP A 482 -30.16 15.38 -6.58
CA ASP A 482 -29.94 16.46 -5.62
C ASP A 482 -28.90 16.04 -4.57
N ALA A 483 -29.04 14.82 -4.05
CA ALA A 483 -28.06 14.24 -3.11
C ALA A 483 -26.67 14.10 -3.74
N MET A 484 -26.55 13.67 -5.01
CA MET A 484 -25.26 13.65 -5.72
C MET A 484 -24.58 15.01 -5.72
N ILE A 485 -25.32 16.09 -6.00
CA ILE A 485 -24.76 17.44 -6.11
C ILE A 485 -24.22 17.91 -4.75
N ALA A 486 -25.00 17.71 -3.68
CA ALA A 486 -24.56 18.06 -2.33
C ALA A 486 -23.33 17.27 -1.89
N VAL A 487 -23.30 15.96 -2.16
CA VAL A 487 -22.15 15.09 -1.88
C VAL A 487 -20.91 15.57 -2.65
N SER A 488 -21.06 15.88 -3.94
CA SER A 488 -19.94 16.27 -4.80
C SER A 488 -19.28 17.56 -4.34
N PHE A 489 -20.06 18.61 -4.02
CA PHE A 489 -19.49 19.85 -3.49
C PHE A 489 -18.84 19.64 -2.12
N ALA A 490 -19.44 18.85 -1.25
CA ALA A 490 -18.88 18.55 0.07
C ALA A 490 -17.55 17.78 -0.03
N LEU A 491 -17.46 16.77 -0.90
CA LEU A 491 -16.21 16.03 -1.16
C LEU A 491 -15.08 16.95 -1.62
N GLY A 492 -15.38 17.95 -2.45
CA GLY A 492 -14.37 18.94 -2.84
C GLY A 492 -13.78 19.77 -1.70
N VAL A 493 -14.41 19.76 -0.51
CA VAL A 493 -13.94 20.46 0.70
C VAL A 493 -13.25 19.51 1.68
N VAL A 494 -13.81 18.31 1.88
CA VAL A 494 -13.36 17.36 2.91
C VAL A 494 -12.38 16.31 2.38
N GLU A 495 -12.35 16.09 1.06
CA GLU A 495 -11.34 15.32 0.34
C GLU A 495 -10.76 16.14 -0.84
N PRO A 496 -10.26 17.38 -0.59
CA PRO A 496 -9.87 18.31 -1.65
C PRO A 496 -8.68 17.83 -2.49
N GLU A 497 -7.93 16.86 -1.97
CA GLU A 497 -6.82 16.20 -2.63
C GLU A 497 -7.26 15.07 -3.58
N ALA A 498 -8.51 14.59 -3.47
CA ALA A 498 -9.07 13.56 -4.34
C ALA A 498 -9.85 14.13 -5.53
N SER A 499 -10.69 15.13 -5.26
CA SER A 499 -11.67 15.69 -6.19
C SER A 499 -12.08 17.10 -5.81
N GLY A 500 -12.84 17.77 -6.68
CA GLY A 500 -13.39 19.10 -6.41
C GLY A 500 -13.75 19.83 -7.70
N VAL A 501 -14.07 21.12 -7.59
CA VAL A 501 -14.49 21.93 -8.75
C VAL A 501 -13.40 22.10 -9.82
N GLY A 502 -12.12 21.90 -9.47
CA GLY A 502 -10.98 21.87 -10.40
C GLY A 502 -10.77 20.50 -11.08
N GLY A 503 -11.62 19.53 -10.80
CA GLY A 503 -11.57 18.17 -11.31
C GLY A 503 -12.58 17.85 -12.41
N ASP A 504 -12.80 16.56 -12.61
CA ASP A 504 -13.73 16.01 -13.58
C ASP A 504 -14.43 14.73 -13.06
N GLY A 505 -15.34 14.17 -13.85
CA GLY A 505 -15.95 12.88 -13.53
C GLY A 505 -17.01 12.39 -14.51
N SER A 506 -17.71 11.35 -14.07
CA SER A 506 -18.81 10.72 -14.79
C SER A 506 -19.83 10.13 -13.81
N ALA A 507 -21.11 10.17 -14.16
CA ALA A 507 -22.19 9.60 -13.39
C ALA A 507 -23.09 8.71 -14.26
N VAL A 508 -23.44 7.52 -13.77
CA VAL A 508 -24.47 6.66 -14.38
C VAL A 508 -25.73 6.78 -13.55
N LEU A 509 -26.81 7.26 -14.17
CA LEU A 509 -28.06 7.62 -13.52
C LEU A 509 -29.21 6.74 -14.02
N PHE A 510 -30.00 6.25 -13.08
CA PHE A 510 -31.32 5.71 -13.34
C PHE A 510 -32.35 6.29 -12.37
N LEU A 511 -33.43 6.85 -12.91
CA LEU A 511 -34.61 7.23 -12.17
C LEU A 511 -35.77 6.33 -12.56
N LYS A 512 -36.61 5.97 -11.59
CA LYS A 512 -37.83 5.21 -11.80
C LYS A 512 -38.69 5.89 -12.88
N GLY A 513 -39.11 5.10 -13.87
CA GLY A 513 -39.85 5.58 -15.04
C GLY A 513 -38.97 5.84 -16.26
N MET A 514 -37.65 5.89 -16.11
CA MET A 514 -36.73 5.83 -17.25
C MET A 514 -36.77 4.44 -17.88
N LYS A 515 -36.68 4.39 -19.22
CA LYS A 515 -36.62 3.12 -19.97
C LYS A 515 -35.28 2.40 -19.81
N LYS A 516 -34.20 3.17 -19.63
CA LYS A 516 -32.82 2.71 -19.47
C LYS A 516 -32.01 3.79 -18.74
N PRO A 517 -30.87 3.46 -18.12
CA PRO A 517 -29.97 4.45 -17.54
C PRO A 517 -29.38 5.40 -18.58
N THR A 518 -28.87 6.54 -18.11
CA THR A 518 -28.11 7.53 -18.88
C THR A 518 -26.75 7.81 -18.23
N VAL A 519 -25.81 8.37 -18.99
CA VAL A 519 -24.50 8.80 -18.49
C VAL A 519 -24.39 10.31 -18.57
N ILE A 520 -24.10 10.96 -17.45
CA ILE A 520 -23.74 12.38 -17.41
C ILE A 520 -22.21 12.44 -17.36
N GLU A 521 -21.59 12.75 -18.49
CA GLU A 521 -20.15 12.87 -18.66
C GLU A 521 -19.70 14.32 -18.48
N TYR A 522 -18.82 14.55 -17.53
CA TYR A 522 -18.21 15.86 -17.27
C TYR A 522 -16.70 15.69 -17.09
N LYS A 523 -16.12 14.98 -18.05
CA LYS A 523 -14.68 14.77 -18.21
C LYS A 523 -13.97 16.08 -18.52
N ASP A 524 -12.78 16.27 -17.96
CA ASP A 524 -11.91 17.39 -18.28
C ASP A 524 -11.56 17.40 -19.77
N MET A 525 -11.16 18.56 -20.27
CA MET A 525 -10.73 18.73 -21.66
C MET A 525 -9.34 19.34 -21.72
N THR A 526 -8.52 18.89 -22.67
CA THR A 526 -7.22 19.51 -22.94
C THR A 526 -7.39 20.96 -23.39
N PRO A 527 -6.59 21.91 -22.87
CA PRO A 527 -6.62 23.32 -23.31
C PRO A 527 -6.33 23.49 -24.80
N ILE A 528 -6.73 24.61 -25.40
CA ILE A 528 -6.39 24.98 -26.78
C ILE A 528 -4.87 24.95 -27.01
N LYS A 529 -4.11 25.40 -26.01
CA LYS A 529 -2.64 25.46 -26.03
C LYS A 529 -1.95 24.12 -25.70
N ALA A 530 -2.71 23.04 -25.47
CA ALA A 530 -2.14 21.75 -25.15
C ALA A 530 -1.68 21.01 -26.41
N THR A 531 -0.51 21.39 -26.91
CA THR A 531 0.14 20.79 -28.07
C THR A 531 1.50 20.23 -27.68
N ALA A 532 1.93 19.14 -28.34
CA ALA A 532 3.16 18.43 -27.99
C ALA A 532 4.45 19.27 -28.17
N ASP A 533 4.36 20.39 -28.89
CA ASP A 533 5.42 21.37 -29.12
C ASP A 533 5.40 22.56 -28.14
N ASN A 534 4.44 22.63 -27.22
CA ASN A 534 4.36 23.73 -26.25
C ASN A 534 5.39 23.55 -25.11
N PRO A 535 6.41 24.44 -24.98
CA PRO A 535 7.48 24.27 -24.01
C PRO A 535 7.02 24.50 -22.56
N LEU A 536 5.89 25.16 -22.30
CA LEU A 536 5.40 25.39 -20.93
C LEU A 536 4.91 24.10 -20.27
N MET A 537 4.37 23.17 -21.04
CA MET A 537 3.87 21.90 -20.54
C MET A 537 4.87 20.75 -20.72
N MET A 538 5.96 20.96 -21.47
CA MET A 538 6.93 19.92 -21.81
C MET A 538 8.24 20.12 -21.06
N GLN A 539 8.64 19.14 -20.26
CA GLN A 539 9.92 19.07 -19.57
C GLN A 539 10.57 17.71 -19.83
N ASP A 540 11.84 17.70 -20.25
CA ASP A 540 12.60 16.47 -20.55
C ASP A 540 11.88 15.49 -21.50
N GLY A 541 11.17 16.05 -22.50
CA GLY A 541 10.41 15.30 -23.49
C GLY A 541 9.10 14.68 -22.97
N ARG A 542 8.65 15.05 -21.77
CA ARG A 542 7.41 14.59 -21.16
C ARG A 542 6.53 15.76 -20.72
N ILE A 543 5.25 15.50 -20.55
CA ILE A 543 4.33 16.47 -19.96
C ILE A 543 4.62 16.61 -18.46
N VAL A 544 4.67 17.85 -17.96
CA VAL A 544 4.85 18.15 -16.53
C VAL A 544 3.76 17.51 -15.68
N ALA A 545 4.12 17.05 -14.47
CA ALA A 545 3.21 16.31 -13.60
C ALA A 545 2.48 17.20 -12.56
N ASP A 546 3.04 18.35 -12.23
CA ASP A 546 2.52 19.32 -11.27
C ASP A 546 2.61 20.76 -11.80
N GLY A 547 2.02 21.71 -11.07
CA GLY A 547 2.03 23.12 -11.42
C GLY A 547 0.94 23.55 -12.41
N PRO A 548 0.89 24.85 -12.75
CA PRO A 548 -0.22 25.45 -13.51
C PRO A 548 -0.30 24.95 -14.97
N ALA A 549 0.82 24.52 -15.56
CA ALA A 549 0.85 24.01 -16.94
C ALA A 549 0.30 22.57 -17.08
N ALA A 550 0.16 21.82 -15.98
CA ALA A 550 -0.36 20.45 -15.98
C ALA A 550 -1.90 20.37 -16.03
N ALA A 551 -2.59 21.51 -15.88
CA ALA A 551 -4.04 21.56 -15.69
C ALA A 551 -4.83 21.40 -17.00
N ASN A 552 -5.80 20.49 -17.01
CA ASN A 552 -6.87 20.46 -18.01
C ASN A 552 -8.09 21.28 -17.55
N ILE A 553 -8.98 21.59 -18.49
CA ILE A 553 -10.22 22.36 -18.28
C ILE A 553 -11.13 21.57 -17.33
N PRO A 554 -11.47 22.09 -16.13
CA PRO A 554 -12.29 21.37 -15.15
C PRO A 554 -13.74 21.16 -15.59
N GLY A 555 -14.34 20.01 -15.23
CA GLY A 555 -15.67 19.60 -15.66
C GLY A 555 -16.76 19.54 -14.59
N VAL A 556 -16.40 19.38 -13.31
CA VAL A 556 -17.36 19.07 -12.23
C VAL A 556 -18.53 20.05 -12.16
N VAL A 557 -18.28 21.37 -12.16
CA VAL A 557 -19.35 22.36 -11.99
C VAL A 557 -20.39 22.29 -13.11
N ALA A 558 -19.95 22.11 -14.36
CA ALA A 558 -20.86 21.98 -15.49
C ALA A 558 -21.65 20.66 -15.45
N GLY A 559 -21.03 19.57 -15.00
CA GLY A 559 -21.72 18.29 -14.80
C GLY A 559 -22.84 18.37 -13.77
N LEU A 560 -22.56 18.99 -12.62
CA LEU A 560 -23.54 19.17 -11.54
C LEU A 560 -24.68 20.11 -11.94
N ASP A 561 -24.37 21.22 -12.60
CA ASP A 561 -25.37 22.16 -13.11
C ASP A 561 -26.26 21.52 -14.19
N TYR A 562 -25.67 20.72 -15.10
CA TYR A 562 -26.42 19.93 -16.07
C TYR A 562 -27.37 18.95 -15.39
N ALA A 563 -26.88 18.17 -14.42
CA ALA A 563 -27.67 17.19 -13.68
C ALA A 563 -28.82 17.86 -12.91
N PHE A 564 -28.57 18.98 -12.25
CA PHE A 564 -29.58 19.75 -11.53
C PHE A 564 -30.72 20.19 -12.44
N ARG A 565 -30.38 20.78 -13.60
CA ARG A 565 -31.37 21.34 -14.53
C ARG A 565 -32.22 20.29 -15.23
N HIS A 566 -31.66 19.11 -15.52
CA HIS A 566 -32.35 18.06 -16.29
C HIS A 566 -32.99 16.98 -15.42
N TYR A 567 -32.41 16.70 -14.25
CA TYR A 567 -32.77 15.56 -13.41
C TYR A 567 -32.96 15.89 -11.92
N GLY A 568 -32.79 17.14 -11.50
CA GLY A 568 -33.08 17.58 -10.13
C GLY A 568 -34.56 17.42 -9.77
N SER A 569 -34.87 17.27 -8.49
CA SER A 569 -36.27 17.02 -8.05
C SER A 569 -37.23 18.19 -8.26
N GLY A 570 -36.69 19.41 -8.43
CA GLY A 570 -37.46 20.66 -8.39
C GLY A 570 -37.97 21.04 -6.99
N LYS A 571 -37.61 20.30 -5.94
CA LYS A 571 -38.02 20.53 -4.54
C LYS A 571 -36.94 21.16 -3.68
N VAL A 572 -35.68 21.06 -4.12
CA VAL A 572 -34.50 21.60 -3.43
C VAL A 572 -33.83 22.61 -4.36
N THR A 573 -33.41 23.75 -3.83
CA THR A 573 -32.78 24.79 -4.66
C THR A 573 -31.27 24.51 -4.85
N TRP A 574 -30.66 25.11 -5.87
CA TRP A 574 -29.20 25.01 -6.07
C TRP A 574 -28.45 25.53 -4.84
N GLU A 575 -28.95 26.60 -4.23
CA GLU A 575 -28.37 27.20 -3.04
C GLU A 575 -28.33 26.23 -1.85
N ASP A 576 -29.42 25.49 -1.65
CA ASP A 576 -29.52 24.46 -0.60
C ASP A 576 -28.49 23.34 -0.79
N LEU A 577 -28.16 22.98 -2.03
CA LEU A 577 -27.22 21.89 -2.35
C LEU A 577 -25.75 22.30 -2.18
N VAL A 578 -25.42 23.59 -2.41
CA VAL A 578 -24.05 24.11 -2.25
C VAL A 578 -23.78 24.54 -0.80
N ALA A 579 -24.80 24.91 -0.04
CA ALA A 579 -24.68 25.44 1.32
C ALA A 579 -23.86 24.56 2.30
N PRO A 580 -24.02 23.22 2.34
CA PRO A 580 -23.22 22.38 3.24
C PRO A 580 -21.72 22.50 2.98
N ALA A 581 -21.30 22.53 1.71
CA ALA A 581 -19.89 22.68 1.34
C ALA A 581 -19.34 24.06 1.74
N ILE A 582 -20.14 25.13 1.60
CA ILE A 582 -19.75 26.48 2.05
C ILE A 582 -19.51 26.49 3.56
N ALA A 583 -20.40 25.89 4.36
CA ALA A 583 -20.25 25.82 5.80
C ALA A 583 -18.98 25.05 6.20
N LEU A 584 -18.75 23.88 5.59
CA LEU A 584 -17.54 23.08 5.81
C LEU A 584 -16.26 23.85 5.45
N ALA A 585 -16.27 24.63 4.38
CA ALA A 585 -15.10 25.39 3.94
C ALA A 585 -14.86 26.64 4.80
N ASP A 586 -15.91 27.32 5.28
CA ASP A 586 -15.80 28.58 6.02
C ASP A 586 -15.60 28.38 7.53
N GLU A 587 -16.42 27.52 8.14
CA GLU A 587 -16.39 27.22 9.58
C GLU A 587 -15.37 26.13 9.92
N GLY A 588 -15.02 25.32 8.93
CA GLY A 588 -14.09 24.22 9.05
C GLY A 588 -14.67 22.94 9.66
N PHE A 589 -13.91 21.85 9.53
CA PHE A 589 -14.25 20.53 10.05
C PHE A 589 -13.06 19.94 10.81
N ILE A 590 -13.31 18.93 11.65
CA ILE A 590 -12.27 18.23 12.40
C ILE A 590 -11.64 17.18 11.48
N LEU A 591 -10.31 17.24 11.33
CA LEU A 591 -9.55 16.32 10.50
C LEU A 591 -9.54 14.91 11.09
N ASP A 592 -9.77 13.91 10.23
CA ASP A 592 -9.42 12.53 10.49
C ASP A 592 -7.94 12.27 10.09
N GLU A 593 -7.55 11.00 9.95
CA GLU A 593 -6.19 10.64 9.51
C GLU A 593 -5.97 10.76 8.00
N GLY A 594 -7.03 10.80 7.19
CA GLY A 594 -6.96 10.68 5.74
C GLY A 594 -6.27 11.87 5.09
N LEU A 595 -6.86 13.07 5.21
CA LEU A 595 -6.32 14.29 4.59
C LEU A 595 -4.92 14.65 5.11
N PRO A 596 -4.61 14.63 6.42
CA PRO A 596 -3.25 14.82 6.93
C PRO A 596 -2.21 13.89 6.29
N SER A 597 -2.54 12.61 6.13
CA SER A 597 -1.63 11.63 5.53
C SER A 597 -1.33 11.98 4.07
N SER A 598 -2.36 12.33 3.29
CA SER A 598 -2.20 12.77 1.90
C SER A 598 -1.39 14.07 1.78
N ILE A 599 -1.59 15.02 2.69
CA ILE A 599 -0.82 16.27 2.73
C ILE A 599 0.65 16.00 3.07
N ALA A 600 0.94 15.09 4.00
CA ALA A 600 2.30 14.71 4.36
C ALA A 600 3.06 14.16 3.15
N GLU A 601 2.44 13.23 2.41
CA GLU A 601 3.02 12.66 1.19
C GLU A 601 3.17 13.71 0.07
N GLY A 602 2.18 14.60 -0.06
CA GLY A 602 2.17 15.68 -1.05
C GLY A 602 3.02 16.89 -0.68
N ARG A 603 3.62 16.93 0.52
CA ARG A 603 4.24 18.12 1.12
C ARG A 603 5.23 18.79 0.18
N ARG A 604 6.16 18.02 -0.39
CA ARG A 604 7.20 18.53 -1.29
C ARG A 604 6.64 19.21 -2.56
N PHE A 605 5.44 18.85 -2.99
CA PHE A 605 4.77 19.48 -4.13
C PHE A 605 3.98 20.71 -3.71
N LEU A 606 3.32 20.64 -2.55
CA LEU A 606 2.57 21.76 -1.96
C LEU A 606 3.49 22.94 -1.59
N GLU A 607 4.69 22.68 -1.06
CA GLU A 607 5.66 23.73 -0.67
C GLU A 607 6.18 24.56 -1.86
N LYS A 608 6.11 24.05 -3.09
CA LYS A 608 6.51 24.78 -4.30
C LYS A 608 5.59 25.97 -4.61
N TRP A 609 4.33 25.90 -4.18
CA TRP A 609 3.28 26.81 -4.62
C TRP A 609 2.71 27.59 -3.42
N PRO A 610 3.00 28.91 -3.28
CA PRO A 610 2.66 29.67 -2.08
C PRO A 610 1.19 29.63 -1.69
N GLU A 611 0.27 29.71 -2.66
CA GLU A 611 -1.17 29.68 -2.40
C GLU A 611 -1.65 28.30 -1.93
N ALA A 612 -1.03 27.21 -2.40
CA ALA A 612 -1.30 25.86 -1.92
C ALA A 612 -0.71 25.65 -0.52
N ALA A 613 0.55 26.02 -0.30
CA ALA A 613 1.23 25.93 0.99
C ALA A 613 0.49 26.72 2.08
N LYS A 614 -0.05 27.90 1.76
CA LYS A 614 -0.87 28.70 2.69
C LYS A 614 -2.09 27.94 3.25
N ILE A 615 -2.71 27.09 2.42
CA ILE A 615 -3.92 26.34 2.78
C ILE A 615 -3.55 25.01 3.45
N TYR A 616 -2.68 24.23 2.81
CA TYR A 616 -2.42 22.84 3.20
C TYR A 616 -1.21 22.69 4.12
N LEU A 617 -0.36 23.71 4.25
CA LEU A 617 0.81 23.72 5.13
C LEU A 617 0.82 24.98 6.01
N PRO A 618 -0.23 25.23 6.83
CA PRO A 618 -0.32 26.43 7.66
C PRO A 618 0.89 26.51 8.59
N GLY A 619 1.67 27.61 8.48
CA GLY A 619 2.92 27.78 9.22
C GLY A 619 4.04 26.82 8.80
N GLY A 620 3.99 26.27 7.58
CA GLY A 620 4.97 25.32 7.04
C GLY A 620 4.84 23.90 7.60
N LYS A 621 3.66 23.53 8.11
CA LYS A 621 3.43 22.25 8.82
C LYS A 621 2.22 21.52 8.27
N VAL A 622 2.33 20.19 8.21
CA VAL A 622 1.20 19.30 7.93
C VAL A 622 0.18 19.42 9.08
N PRO A 623 -1.11 19.73 8.80
CA PRO A 623 -2.17 19.72 9.80
C PRO A 623 -2.33 18.33 10.43
N LYS A 624 -2.74 18.27 11.68
CA LYS A 624 -2.84 16.98 12.41
C LYS A 624 -4.28 16.48 12.50
N PRO A 625 -4.48 15.15 12.60
CA PRO A 625 -5.77 14.60 13.00
C PRO A 625 -6.26 15.24 14.30
N GLY A 626 -7.55 15.56 14.37
CA GLY A 626 -8.18 16.29 15.48
C GLY A 626 -8.09 17.81 15.41
N GLU A 627 -7.27 18.39 14.53
CA GLU A 627 -7.25 19.84 14.29
C GLU A 627 -8.45 20.27 13.42
N ARG A 628 -8.87 21.54 13.59
CA ARG A 628 -9.90 22.14 12.73
C ARG A 628 -9.27 22.69 11.46
N PHE A 629 -9.70 22.19 10.31
CA PHE A 629 -9.26 22.64 8.99
C PHE A 629 -10.35 23.45 8.30
N PHE A 630 -9.98 24.56 7.65
CA PHE A 630 -10.88 25.45 6.92
C PHE A 630 -10.19 26.06 5.70
N ASN A 631 -10.98 26.47 4.71
CA ASN A 631 -10.50 27.05 3.47
C ASN A 631 -11.45 28.18 3.01
N LYS A 632 -11.20 29.39 3.53
CA LYS A 632 -12.07 30.55 3.30
C LYS A 632 -12.06 31.05 1.87
N ASP A 633 -10.93 30.91 1.17
CA ASP A 633 -10.82 31.25 -0.25
C ASP A 633 -11.74 30.33 -1.06
N TYR A 634 -11.78 29.04 -0.73
CA TYR A 634 -12.71 28.11 -1.38
C TYR A 634 -14.17 28.35 -1.00
N ALA A 635 -14.47 28.71 0.25
CA ALA A 635 -15.82 29.11 0.64
C ALA A 635 -16.33 30.31 -0.18
N ALA A 636 -15.47 31.29 -0.48
CA ALA A 636 -15.81 32.43 -1.34
C ALA A 636 -16.09 31.98 -2.79
N THR A 637 -15.28 31.07 -3.33
CA THR A 637 -15.52 30.46 -4.66
C THR A 637 -16.86 29.73 -4.69
N LEU A 638 -17.16 28.91 -3.68
CA LEU A 638 -18.43 28.18 -3.59
C LEU A 638 -19.63 29.12 -3.47
N ARG A 639 -19.52 30.25 -2.74
CA ARG A 639 -20.57 31.29 -2.72
C ARG A 639 -20.81 31.94 -4.08
N ALA A 640 -19.76 32.15 -4.86
CA ALA A 640 -19.90 32.67 -6.22
C ALA A 640 -20.61 31.66 -7.13
N ILE A 641 -20.29 30.37 -7.03
CA ILE A 641 -20.98 29.27 -7.73
C ILE A 641 -22.43 29.13 -7.25
N GLN A 642 -22.68 29.27 -5.95
CA GLN A 642 -24.02 29.25 -5.37
C GLN A 642 -24.91 30.34 -5.97
N LYS A 643 -24.37 31.55 -6.15
CA LYS A 643 -25.12 32.70 -6.68
C LYS A 643 -25.29 32.70 -8.20
N GLY A 644 -24.25 32.29 -8.94
CA GLY A 644 -24.22 32.44 -10.40
C GLY A 644 -24.17 31.12 -11.18
N GLY A 645 -24.33 29.99 -10.51
CA GLY A 645 -24.31 28.65 -11.12
C GLY A 645 -23.00 28.38 -11.89
N ALA A 646 -23.10 27.54 -12.93
CA ALA A 646 -21.97 27.24 -13.80
C ALA A 646 -21.40 28.47 -14.52
N ASP A 647 -22.21 29.48 -14.86
CA ASP A 647 -21.72 30.67 -15.56
C ASP A 647 -20.74 31.48 -14.69
N ALA A 648 -20.92 31.51 -13.37
CA ALA A 648 -19.93 32.12 -12.47
C ALA A 648 -18.54 31.48 -12.60
N PHE A 649 -18.49 30.15 -12.80
CA PHE A 649 -17.25 29.39 -12.92
C PHE A 649 -16.61 29.50 -14.31
N TYR A 650 -17.40 29.32 -15.38
CA TYR A 650 -16.87 29.18 -16.74
C TYR A 650 -16.84 30.49 -17.55
N ARG A 651 -17.66 31.49 -17.21
CA ARG A 651 -17.78 32.76 -17.96
C ARG A 651 -17.69 34.02 -17.08
N GLY A 652 -17.75 33.83 -15.77
CA GLY A 652 -17.75 34.90 -14.77
C GLY A 652 -16.37 35.25 -14.23
N GLU A 653 -16.36 35.82 -13.03
CA GLU A 653 -15.15 36.30 -12.36
C GLU A 653 -14.18 35.18 -11.97
N ILE A 654 -14.66 33.96 -11.73
CA ILE A 654 -13.79 32.81 -11.45
C ILE A 654 -12.97 32.51 -12.72
N ALA A 655 -13.60 32.36 -13.89
CA ALA A 655 -12.89 32.10 -15.14
C ALA A 655 -11.83 33.16 -15.47
N LYS A 656 -12.15 34.44 -15.24
CA LYS A 656 -11.19 35.55 -15.44
C LYS A 656 -10.01 35.44 -14.48
N LYS A 657 -10.24 35.11 -13.20
CA LYS A 657 -9.17 34.90 -12.22
C LYS A 657 -8.28 33.72 -12.58
N ILE A 658 -8.87 32.58 -12.98
CA ILE A 658 -8.11 31.42 -13.45
C ILE A 658 -7.23 31.83 -14.62
N ALA A 659 -7.80 32.45 -15.66
CA ALA A 659 -7.05 32.82 -16.86
C ALA A 659 -5.89 33.80 -16.57
N ALA A 660 -6.13 34.83 -15.75
CA ALA A 660 -5.09 35.79 -15.39
C ALA A 660 -3.96 35.15 -14.56
N ASP A 661 -4.31 34.32 -13.59
CA ASP A 661 -3.35 33.62 -12.73
C ASP A 661 -2.53 32.58 -13.50
N MET A 662 -3.16 31.86 -14.44
CA MET A 662 -2.48 30.93 -15.34
C MET A 662 -1.51 31.67 -16.27
N GLU A 663 -1.89 32.82 -16.83
CA GLU A 663 -1.00 33.63 -17.66
C GLU A 663 0.21 34.15 -16.87
N GLU A 664 0.01 34.61 -15.63
CA GLU A 664 1.07 35.15 -14.76
C GLU A 664 2.07 34.07 -14.30
N ASN A 665 1.60 32.83 -14.05
CA ASN A 665 2.39 31.78 -13.41
C ASN A 665 2.82 30.64 -14.36
N GLY A 666 2.71 30.83 -15.68
CA GLY A 666 3.18 29.87 -16.67
C GLY A 666 2.23 28.68 -16.93
N GLY A 667 0.94 28.85 -16.65
CA GLY A 667 -0.12 27.94 -17.04
C GLY A 667 -0.58 28.11 -18.49
N ILE A 668 -1.35 27.13 -18.97
CA ILE A 668 -1.80 27.07 -20.37
C ILE A 668 -3.33 27.20 -20.54
N LEU A 669 -4.08 27.21 -19.45
CA LEU A 669 -5.53 27.41 -19.45
C LEU A 669 -5.88 28.88 -19.72
N THR A 670 -6.80 29.11 -20.65
CA THR A 670 -7.29 30.45 -21.01
C THR A 670 -8.76 30.65 -20.66
N PHE A 671 -9.23 31.90 -20.69
CA PHE A 671 -10.66 32.19 -20.54
C PHE A 671 -11.50 31.52 -21.64
N ALA A 672 -10.99 31.47 -22.88
CA ALA A 672 -11.69 30.83 -24.00
C ALA A 672 -11.83 29.32 -23.79
N ASP A 673 -10.83 28.68 -23.18
CA ASP A 673 -10.89 27.26 -22.78
C ASP A 673 -12.04 27.00 -21.80
N LEU A 674 -12.16 27.83 -20.77
CA LEU A 674 -13.23 27.70 -19.77
C LEU A 674 -14.61 28.02 -20.38
N ALA A 675 -14.72 29.10 -21.14
CA ALA A 675 -15.99 29.60 -21.65
C ALA A 675 -16.67 28.66 -22.67
N GLN A 676 -15.91 27.78 -23.34
CA GLN A 676 -16.44 26.83 -24.32
C GLN A 676 -16.77 25.45 -23.73
N TYR A 677 -16.39 25.17 -22.48
CA TYR A 677 -16.60 23.87 -21.86
C TYR A 677 -18.09 23.53 -21.72
N ARG A 678 -18.43 22.25 -21.89
CA ARG A 678 -19.76 21.70 -21.62
C ARG A 678 -19.68 20.24 -21.14
N ALA A 679 -20.59 19.88 -20.22
CA ALA A 679 -20.92 18.49 -19.94
C ALA A 679 -21.70 17.86 -21.10
N ILE A 680 -21.65 16.54 -21.22
CA ILE A 680 -22.31 15.77 -22.28
C ILE A 680 -23.16 14.68 -21.65
N GLU A 681 -24.40 14.53 -22.11
CA GLU A 681 -25.19 13.33 -21.86
C GLU A 681 -24.88 12.26 -22.91
N ARG A 682 -24.61 11.03 -22.47
CA ARG A 682 -24.28 9.89 -23.31
C ARG A 682 -25.16 8.69 -23.00
N GLU A 683 -25.34 7.88 -24.03
CA GLU A 683 -25.83 6.51 -23.89
C GLU A 683 -24.77 5.67 -23.16
N PRO A 684 -25.15 4.84 -22.16
CA PRO A 684 -24.23 3.96 -21.47
C PRO A 684 -23.76 2.82 -22.38
N VAL A 685 -22.57 2.31 -22.07
CA VAL A 685 -22.19 0.96 -22.52
C VAL A 685 -23.01 -0.05 -21.72
N MET A 686 -23.48 -1.10 -22.39
CA MET A 686 -24.33 -2.14 -21.82
C MET A 686 -23.61 -3.49 -21.86
N GLY A 687 -23.71 -4.24 -20.77
CA GLY A 687 -23.24 -5.62 -20.64
C GLY A 687 -24.30 -6.50 -19.98
N HIS A 688 -24.00 -7.79 -19.86
CA HIS A 688 -24.85 -8.74 -19.14
C HIS A 688 -23.98 -9.69 -18.32
N TYR A 689 -24.54 -10.23 -17.25
CA TYR A 689 -23.86 -11.21 -16.42
C TYR A 689 -24.88 -12.04 -15.63
N ARG A 690 -25.05 -13.31 -15.97
CA ARG A 690 -25.83 -14.30 -15.18
C ARG A 690 -27.24 -13.82 -14.86
N GLY A 691 -27.98 -13.42 -15.90
CA GLY A 691 -29.34 -12.90 -15.76
C GLY A 691 -29.43 -11.46 -15.24
N HIS A 692 -28.31 -10.73 -15.17
CA HIS A 692 -28.29 -9.31 -14.86
C HIS A 692 -27.88 -8.49 -16.08
N THR A 693 -28.40 -7.27 -16.17
CA THR A 693 -28.01 -6.26 -17.17
C THR A 693 -27.18 -5.18 -16.46
N LEU A 694 -26.07 -4.77 -17.08
CA LEU A 694 -25.11 -3.85 -16.49
C LEU A 694 -24.93 -2.62 -17.37
N TYR A 695 -24.78 -1.45 -16.75
CA TYR A 695 -24.60 -0.17 -17.43
C TYR A 695 -23.44 0.61 -16.83
N ALA A 696 -22.54 1.09 -17.70
CA ALA A 696 -21.38 1.89 -17.33
C ALA A 696 -21.12 3.01 -18.35
N GLY A 697 -20.19 3.92 -18.03
CA GLY A 697 -19.69 4.92 -18.98
C GLY A 697 -19.00 4.30 -20.19
N GLY A 698 -19.10 4.98 -21.34
CA GLY A 698 -18.43 4.63 -22.60
C GLY A 698 -17.28 5.59 -22.97
N PRO A 699 -16.76 5.52 -24.21
CA PRO A 699 -15.67 6.37 -24.69
C PRO A 699 -15.90 7.86 -24.34
N PRO A 700 -14.88 8.58 -23.81
CA PRO A 700 -13.46 8.24 -23.77
C PRO A 700 -13.05 7.21 -22.70
N LEU A 701 -13.98 6.75 -21.88
CA LEU A 701 -13.73 5.72 -20.87
C LEU A 701 -13.72 4.34 -21.54
N SER A 702 -12.64 3.59 -21.32
CA SER A 702 -12.47 2.22 -21.84
C SER A 702 -12.82 1.14 -20.82
N THR A 703 -12.84 1.48 -19.53
CA THR A 703 -12.91 0.51 -18.43
C THR A 703 -14.25 -0.19 -18.28
N GLY A 704 -15.36 0.45 -18.66
CA GLY A 704 -16.67 -0.22 -18.72
C GLY A 704 -16.68 -1.38 -19.71
N ILE A 705 -16.06 -1.21 -20.88
CA ILE A 705 -15.95 -2.25 -21.91
C ILE A 705 -15.10 -3.41 -21.38
N GLN A 706 -13.94 -3.10 -20.81
CA GLN A 706 -13.03 -4.08 -20.22
C GLN A 706 -13.68 -4.90 -19.09
N LEU A 707 -14.42 -4.24 -18.20
CA LEU A 707 -15.16 -4.87 -17.12
C LEU A 707 -16.20 -5.85 -17.65
N PHE A 708 -16.99 -5.44 -18.64
CA PHE A 708 -18.08 -6.27 -19.17
C PHE A 708 -17.56 -7.44 -19.99
N GLU A 709 -16.51 -7.26 -20.80
CA GLU A 709 -15.84 -8.36 -21.49
C GLU A 709 -15.35 -9.43 -20.48
N SER A 710 -14.73 -9.03 -19.38
CA SER A 710 -14.32 -9.98 -18.32
C SER A 710 -15.49 -10.72 -17.67
N LEU A 711 -16.62 -10.03 -17.45
CA LEU A 711 -17.83 -10.65 -16.90
C LEU A 711 -18.45 -11.62 -17.91
N HIS A 712 -18.54 -11.24 -19.19
CA HIS A 712 -19.02 -12.11 -20.26
C HIS A 712 -18.17 -13.37 -20.41
N VAL A 713 -16.85 -13.25 -20.31
CA VAL A 713 -15.95 -14.41 -20.30
C VAL A 713 -16.25 -15.30 -19.10
N LEU A 714 -16.29 -14.73 -17.88
CA LEU A 714 -16.53 -15.49 -16.65
C LEU A 714 -17.92 -16.15 -16.60
N GLU A 715 -18.92 -15.61 -17.30
CA GLU A 715 -20.26 -16.19 -17.38
C GLU A 715 -20.27 -17.62 -17.95
N ASN A 716 -19.24 -18.00 -18.72
CA ASN A 716 -19.10 -19.35 -19.26
C ASN A 716 -18.59 -20.38 -18.24
N TYR A 717 -18.19 -19.96 -17.04
CA TYR A 717 -17.87 -20.85 -15.93
C TYR A 717 -19.07 -20.99 -14.98
N GLN A 718 -19.37 -22.20 -14.50
CA GLN A 718 -20.46 -22.43 -13.54
C GLN A 718 -19.89 -22.59 -12.11
N PRO A 719 -19.93 -21.56 -11.25
CA PRO A 719 -19.49 -21.63 -9.87
C PRO A 719 -20.45 -22.42 -9.01
N LYS A 720 -19.92 -22.90 -7.88
CA LYS A 720 -20.74 -23.45 -6.79
C LYS A 720 -21.65 -22.34 -6.24
N PRO A 721 -22.87 -22.66 -5.77
CA PRO A 721 -23.72 -21.67 -5.13
C PRO A 721 -23.01 -20.96 -3.97
N GLY A 722 -22.95 -19.63 -4.03
CA GLY A 722 -22.27 -18.83 -3.00
C GLY A 722 -20.75 -18.88 -3.05
N ALA A 723 -20.15 -19.28 -4.19
CA ALA A 723 -18.70 -19.23 -4.38
C ALA A 723 -18.16 -17.80 -4.19
N ARG A 724 -16.97 -17.71 -3.58
CA ARG A 724 -16.28 -16.45 -3.30
C ARG A 724 -14.80 -16.62 -3.57
N ALA A 725 -14.16 -15.52 -3.97
CA ALA A 725 -12.73 -15.45 -4.23
C ALA A 725 -11.88 -16.01 -3.07
N SER A 726 -12.31 -15.78 -1.83
CA SER A 726 -11.59 -16.20 -0.62
C SER A 726 -11.90 -17.60 -0.10
N THR A 727 -12.83 -18.32 -0.72
CA THR A 727 -13.28 -19.63 -0.20
C THR A 727 -13.27 -20.75 -1.23
N ASP A 728 -13.20 -20.44 -2.52
CA ASP A 728 -13.19 -21.44 -3.60
C ASP A 728 -12.01 -21.21 -4.56
N PRO A 729 -10.98 -22.09 -4.55
CA PRO A 729 -9.80 -21.91 -5.40
C PRO A 729 -10.11 -22.05 -6.90
N ASP A 730 -11.10 -22.87 -7.29
CA ASP A 730 -11.50 -22.96 -8.70
C ASP A 730 -12.15 -21.65 -9.14
N TYR A 731 -13.03 -21.09 -8.30
CA TYR A 731 -13.65 -19.81 -8.58
C TYR A 731 -12.63 -18.69 -8.70
N LEU A 732 -11.68 -18.56 -7.75
CA LEU A 732 -10.63 -17.54 -7.82
C LEU A 732 -9.78 -17.70 -9.08
N HIS A 733 -9.46 -18.93 -9.47
CA HIS A 733 -8.72 -19.20 -10.70
C HIS A 733 -9.47 -18.64 -11.93
N TYR A 734 -10.74 -19.02 -12.13
CA TYR A 734 -11.52 -18.50 -13.27
C TYR A 734 -11.76 -16.99 -13.21
N LEU A 735 -11.93 -16.42 -12.01
CA LEU A 735 -12.07 -14.99 -11.78
C LEU A 735 -10.82 -14.21 -12.24
N VAL A 736 -9.63 -14.72 -11.90
CA VAL A 736 -8.33 -14.16 -12.35
C VAL A 736 -8.14 -14.35 -13.85
N GLU A 737 -8.33 -15.56 -14.37
CA GLU A 737 -8.07 -15.87 -15.79
C GLU A 737 -9.04 -15.14 -16.74
N SER A 738 -10.31 -14.97 -16.35
CA SER A 738 -11.29 -14.21 -17.15
C SER A 738 -10.93 -12.73 -17.26
N TRP A 739 -10.22 -12.18 -16.26
CA TRP A 739 -9.68 -10.84 -16.35
C TRP A 739 -8.50 -10.74 -17.31
N LYS A 740 -7.63 -11.75 -17.30
CA LYS A 740 -6.36 -11.77 -18.04
C LYS A 740 -6.52 -12.07 -19.53
N VAL A 741 -7.44 -12.96 -19.88
CA VAL A 741 -7.54 -13.52 -21.24
C VAL A 741 -8.03 -12.51 -22.28
N ARG A 742 -8.54 -11.36 -21.83
CA ARG A 742 -9.08 -10.28 -22.68
C ARG A 742 -8.10 -9.83 -23.76
N ASP A 743 -8.65 -9.47 -24.91
CA ASP A 743 -7.85 -8.89 -25.97
C ASP A 743 -7.52 -7.41 -25.68
N PRO A 744 -6.37 -6.89 -26.14
CA PRO A 744 -6.04 -5.48 -25.93
C PRO A 744 -7.05 -4.55 -26.60
N LEU A 745 -7.61 -3.62 -25.82
CA LEU A 745 -8.54 -2.61 -26.34
C LEU A 745 -7.76 -1.46 -27.00
N ARG A 746 -7.58 -1.52 -28.33
CA ARG A 746 -6.65 -0.63 -29.07
C ARG A 746 -7.24 0.69 -29.58
N ARG A 747 -8.56 0.78 -29.75
CA ARG A 747 -9.21 1.92 -30.43
C ARG A 747 -10.37 2.52 -29.63
N VAL A 748 -10.05 2.99 -28.43
CA VAL A 748 -10.95 3.79 -27.59
C VAL A 748 -10.24 5.08 -27.17
N ALA A 749 -10.82 6.23 -27.54
CA ALA A 749 -10.38 7.58 -27.21
C ALA A 749 -11.61 8.52 -27.18
N ASP A 750 -11.42 9.83 -27.09
CA ASP A 750 -12.54 10.79 -27.18
C ASP A 750 -13.30 10.64 -28.52
N PRO A 751 -14.58 10.22 -28.49
CA PRO A 751 -15.35 9.99 -29.72
C PRO A 751 -15.67 11.29 -30.48
N GLU A 752 -15.55 12.48 -29.87
CA GLU A 752 -15.64 13.76 -30.61
C GLU A 752 -14.37 14.05 -31.43
N ARG A 753 -13.27 13.30 -31.23
CA ARG A 753 -11.96 13.52 -31.85
C ARG A 753 -11.42 12.33 -32.64
N TRP A 754 -11.79 11.11 -32.24
CA TRP A 754 -11.24 9.88 -32.78
C TRP A 754 -12.35 8.84 -33.03
N PRO A 755 -12.24 8.01 -34.09
CA PRO A 755 -13.15 6.89 -34.28
C PRO A 755 -12.95 5.85 -33.17
N VAL A 756 -14.03 5.22 -32.71
CA VAL A 756 -14.00 4.23 -31.62
C VAL A 756 -14.49 2.87 -32.09
N GLU A 757 -13.76 1.81 -31.75
CA GLU A 757 -14.05 0.43 -32.15
C GLU A 757 -13.97 -0.48 -30.92
N PHE A 758 -15.12 -0.98 -30.46
CA PHE A 758 -15.19 -1.86 -29.29
C PHE A 758 -16.33 -2.90 -29.31
N ALA A 759 -17.23 -2.85 -30.29
CA ALA A 759 -18.47 -3.64 -30.26
C ALA A 759 -18.23 -5.16 -30.17
N GLU A 760 -17.18 -5.67 -30.83
CA GLU A 760 -16.82 -7.09 -30.80
C GLU A 760 -16.53 -7.61 -29.39
N HIS A 761 -15.87 -6.79 -28.55
CA HIS A 761 -15.51 -7.13 -27.16
C HIS A 761 -16.71 -7.40 -26.26
N LEU A 762 -17.91 -6.95 -26.65
CA LEU A 762 -19.14 -7.08 -25.87
C LEU A 762 -20.09 -8.17 -26.42
N THR A 763 -19.58 -9.05 -27.29
CA THR A 763 -20.37 -10.15 -27.88
C THR A 763 -20.13 -11.49 -27.18
N ASP A 764 -21.18 -12.28 -27.04
CA ASP A 764 -21.11 -13.64 -26.47
C ASP A 764 -20.17 -14.55 -27.25
N GLU A 765 -20.09 -14.37 -28.58
CA GLU A 765 -19.22 -15.17 -29.44
C GLU A 765 -17.75 -14.89 -29.13
N HIS A 766 -17.38 -13.61 -28.98
CA HIS A 766 -16.04 -13.21 -28.58
C HIS A 766 -15.70 -13.75 -27.17
N ALA A 767 -16.60 -13.56 -26.21
CA ALA A 767 -16.42 -14.06 -24.84
C ALA A 767 -16.19 -15.59 -24.78
N LYS A 768 -16.94 -16.37 -25.57
CA LYS A 768 -16.74 -17.83 -25.66
C LYS A 768 -15.39 -18.21 -26.26
N LYS A 769 -14.92 -17.49 -27.29
CA LYS A 769 -13.59 -17.69 -27.88
C LYS A 769 -12.48 -17.42 -26.85
N LEU A 770 -12.62 -16.34 -26.09
CA LEU A 770 -11.69 -16.01 -25.02
C LEU A 770 -11.70 -17.06 -23.90
N PHE A 771 -12.89 -17.44 -23.42
CA PHE A 771 -13.04 -18.45 -22.37
C PHE A 771 -12.39 -19.78 -22.73
N ALA A 772 -12.46 -20.21 -23.99
CA ALA A 772 -11.84 -21.45 -24.48
C ALA A 772 -10.30 -21.47 -24.35
N ARG A 773 -9.65 -20.33 -24.09
CA ARG A 773 -8.20 -20.24 -23.84
C ARG A 773 -7.85 -20.53 -22.37
N ILE A 774 -8.81 -20.53 -21.44
CA ILE A 774 -8.56 -20.73 -20.01
C ILE A 774 -8.38 -22.23 -19.69
N ASP A 775 -7.23 -22.59 -19.11
CA ASP A 775 -6.95 -23.96 -18.61
C ASP A 775 -7.22 -24.05 -17.11
N ALA A 776 -8.16 -24.93 -16.71
CA ALA A 776 -8.57 -25.10 -15.31
C ALA A 776 -7.42 -25.40 -14.31
N LYS A 777 -6.29 -25.93 -14.80
CA LYS A 777 -5.16 -26.37 -13.97
C LYS A 777 -3.90 -25.53 -14.17
N LYS A 778 -3.92 -24.54 -15.06
CA LYS A 778 -2.73 -23.75 -15.39
C LYS A 778 -3.11 -22.29 -15.62
N THR A 779 -2.36 -21.40 -15.00
CA THR A 779 -2.42 -19.97 -15.31
C THR A 779 -2.06 -19.72 -16.78
N LEU A 780 -2.82 -18.87 -17.48
CA LEU A 780 -2.35 -18.27 -18.73
C LEU A 780 -1.07 -17.47 -18.47
N ARG A 781 -0.23 -17.35 -19.50
CA ARG A 781 0.88 -16.38 -19.53
C ARG A 781 0.52 -15.33 -20.57
N TYR A 782 0.72 -14.05 -20.28
CA TYR A 782 0.62 -13.00 -21.29
C TYR A 782 1.58 -13.31 -22.46
N GLU A 783 1.02 -13.62 -23.64
CA GLU A 783 1.78 -13.57 -24.88
C GLU A 783 1.82 -12.11 -25.33
N ARG A 784 3.00 -11.46 -25.25
CA ARG A 784 3.14 -10.08 -25.72
C ARG A 784 3.24 -10.07 -27.24
N THR A 785 2.23 -9.51 -27.90
CA THR A 785 2.46 -8.77 -29.15
C THR A 785 2.72 -7.32 -28.74
N PRO A 786 3.96 -6.80 -28.85
CA PRO A 786 4.21 -5.38 -28.62
C PRO A 786 3.22 -4.55 -29.46
N PRO A 787 2.64 -3.46 -28.93
CA PRO A 787 1.97 -2.50 -29.79
C PRO A 787 2.96 -2.05 -30.86
N ASP A 788 2.57 -2.05 -32.13
CA ASP A 788 3.43 -1.73 -33.28
C ASP A 788 4.13 -0.35 -33.18
N ASP A 789 3.76 0.52 -32.22
CA ASP A 789 4.31 1.86 -32.01
C ASP A 789 4.56 2.20 -30.53
N THR A 790 5.43 1.44 -29.84
CA THR A 790 5.90 1.85 -28.50
C THR A 790 7.20 2.67 -28.64
N PRO A 791 7.20 3.99 -28.40
CA PRO A 791 8.47 4.73 -28.33
C PRO A 791 9.30 4.23 -27.15
N ALA A 792 10.62 4.29 -27.29
CA ALA A 792 11.59 3.87 -26.27
C ALA A 792 11.26 4.51 -24.91
N THR A 793 11.21 3.69 -23.86
CA THR A 793 11.05 4.13 -22.47
C THR A 793 12.13 5.17 -22.14
N PRO A 794 11.79 6.43 -21.79
CA PRO A 794 12.81 7.41 -21.48
C PRO A 794 13.54 7.03 -20.17
N THR A 795 14.86 7.15 -20.19
CA THR A 795 15.83 6.69 -19.17
C THR A 795 15.87 7.52 -17.89
N ALA A 796 15.10 8.62 -17.80
CA ALA A 796 15.04 9.46 -16.61
C ALA A 796 13.87 9.06 -15.68
N PRO A 797 14.09 8.87 -14.37
CA PRO A 797 13.00 8.72 -13.41
C PRO A 797 12.18 10.02 -13.32
N THR A 798 10.86 9.89 -13.24
CA THR A 798 9.95 11.02 -12.95
C THR A 798 9.45 10.82 -11.52
N PRO A 799 9.34 11.87 -10.70
CA PRO A 799 8.72 11.76 -9.38
C PRO A 799 7.30 11.17 -9.55
N ARG A 800 7.04 10.01 -8.96
CA ARG A 800 5.69 9.42 -8.99
C ARG A 800 4.83 10.15 -7.95
N ILE A 801 3.83 10.88 -8.41
CA ILE A 801 2.75 11.36 -7.55
C ILE A 801 1.77 10.20 -7.35
N SER A 802 1.44 9.89 -6.09
CA SER A 802 0.46 8.86 -5.74
C SER A 802 -0.92 9.17 -6.35
N THR A 803 -1.68 8.15 -6.76
CA THR A 803 -2.93 8.35 -7.53
C THR A 803 -4.15 8.52 -6.64
N GLY A 804 -4.99 9.54 -6.91
CA GLY A 804 -6.10 9.96 -6.04
C GLY A 804 -7.42 10.13 -6.81
N THR A 805 -8.50 9.60 -6.25
CA THR A 805 -9.85 9.61 -6.84
C THR A 805 -10.86 9.48 -5.71
N THR A 806 -12.08 9.97 -5.89
CA THR A 806 -13.20 9.65 -4.99
C THR A 806 -14.36 9.05 -5.78
N SER A 807 -15.20 8.29 -5.09
CA SER A 807 -16.41 7.72 -5.67
C SER A 807 -17.52 7.67 -4.64
N PHE A 808 -18.76 7.72 -5.11
CA PHE A 808 -19.93 7.67 -4.25
C PHE A 808 -21.13 7.07 -5.00
N ALA A 809 -22.10 6.59 -4.24
CA ALA A 809 -23.35 6.05 -4.74
C ALA A 809 -24.50 6.56 -3.89
N VAL A 810 -25.64 6.79 -4.53
CA VAL A 810 -26.90 7.14 -3.86
C VAL A 810 -28.02 6.32 -4.46
N ALA A 811 -28.84 5.69 -3.62
CA ALA A 811 -30.01 4.98 -4.08
C ALA A 811 -31.16 5.03 -3.07
N ASP A 812 -32.38 4.88 -3.57
CA ASP A 812 -33.58 4.79 -2.76
C ASP A 812 -34.35 3.48 -2.97
N ALA A 813 -35.24 3.19 -2.02
CA ALA A 813 -36.07 2.00 -2.00
C ALA A 813 -37.14 1.99 -3.10
N GLU A 814 -37.30 3.09 -3.86
CA GLU A 814 -38.17 3.13 -5.05
C GLU A 814 -37.45 2.68 -6.31
N GLY A 815 -36.13 2.46 -6.24
CA GLY A 815 -35.31 2.02 -7.36
C GLY A 815 -34.60 3.15 -8.10
N ASN A 816 -34.63 4.39 -7.61
CA ASN A 816 -33.75 5.43 -8.15
C ASN A 816 -32.33 5.15 -7.68
N MET A 817 -31.35 5.25 -8.57
CA MET A 817 -29.95 5.03 -8.22
C MET A 817 -29.00 5.80 -9.12
N ILE A 818 -27.89 6.23 -8.53
CA ILE A 818 -26.80 6.91 -9.23
C ILE A 818 -25.46 6.45 -8.66
N ALA A 819 -24.51 6.16 -9.55
CA ALA A 819 -23.12 5.86 -9.21
C ALA A 819 -22.20 6.89 -9.86
N VAL A 820 -21.22 7.38 -9.11
CA VAL A 820 -20.39 8.52 -9.51
C VAL A 820 -18.92 8.27 -9.18
N THR A 821 -18.05 8.64 -10.12
CA THR A 821 -16.60 8.76 -9.88
C THR A 821 -16.13 10.16 -10.27
N GLN A 822 -15.39 10.82 -9.37
CA GLN A 822 -14.82 12.16 -9.57
C GLN A 822 -13.34 12.19 -9.17
N THR A 823 -12.53 13.02 -9.84
CA THR A 823 -11.08 12.97 -9.66
C THR A 823 -10.36 14.27 -10.04
N LEU A 824 -9.16 14.45 -9.47
CA LEU A 824 -8.10 15.36 -9.95
C LEU A 824 -7.01 14.62 -10.76
N SER A 825 -7.26 13.37 -11.14
CA SER A 825 -6.30 12.36 -11.63
C SER A 825 -5.40 11.75 -10.56
N THR A 826 -4.45 12.51 -10.03
CA THR A 826 -3.59 12.07 -8.92
C THR A 826 -3.98 12.74 -7.61
N TRP A 827 -3.48 12.23 -6.47
CA TRP A 827 -3.63 12.93 -5.20
C TRP A 827 -3.02 14.32 -5.32
N GLY A 828 -3.77 15.34 -4.92
CA GLY A 828 -3.38 16.75 -5.04
C GLY A 828 -3.47 17.33 -6.46
N GLY A 829 -3.75 16.51 -7.49
CA GLY A 829 -3.76 16.92 -8.89
C GLY A 829 -2.46 17.62 -9.28
N THR A 830 -2.54 18.90 -9.66
CA THR A 830 -1.37 19.73 -9.97
C THR A 830 -0.63 20.26 -8.75
N PHE A 831 -1.18 20.10 -7.54
CA PHE A 831 -0.76 20.78 -6.30
C PHE A 831 -0.80 22.31 -6.36
N TYR A 832 -1.40 22.87 -7.41
CA TYR A 832 -1.45 24.30 -7.66
C TYR A 832 -2.83 24.86 -7.30
N VAL A 833 -2.84 26.03 -6.67
CA VAL A 833 -4.05 26.79 -6.32
C VAL A 833 -3.90 28.18 -6.91
N SER A 834 -4.89 28.61 -7.70
CA SER A 834 -4.91 29.99 -8.19
C SER A 834 -5.26 30.96 -7.06
N LYS A 835 -4.63 32.13 -7.09
CA LYS A 835 -4.72 33.13 -6.02
C LYS A 835 -6.17 33.47 -5.68
N GLY A 836 -6.53 33.24 -4.41
CA GLY A 836 -7.84 33.57 -3.86
C GLY A 836 -9.02 32.73 -4.39
N LEU A 837 -8.77 31.58 -5.02
CA LEU A 837 -9.83 30.64 -5.44
C LEU A 837 -9.93 29.40 -4.53
N GLY A 838 -8.82 28.97 -3.93
CA GLY A 838 -8.80 27.99 -2.85
C GLY A 838 -9.00 26.52 -3.24
N PHE A 839 -9.05 26.15 -4.52
CA PHE A 839 -9.19 24.75 -4.96
C PHE A 839 -8.00 24.28 -5.80
N LEU A 840 -7.76 22.97 -5.80
CA LEU A 840 -6.73 22.29 -6.60
C LEU A 840 -7.25 21.95 -7.99
N TYR A 841 -6.36 21.95 -8.99
CA TYR A 841 -6.67 21.54 -10.36
C TYR A 841 -6.29 20.10 -10.64
N ASN A 842 -7.00 19.44 -11.53
CA ASN A 842 -6.62 18.14 -12.07
C ASN A 842 -5.31 18.21 -12.86
N ASN A 843 -4.53 17.13 -12.90
CA ASN A 843 -3.32 17.02 -13.74
C ASN A 843 -3.46 15.97 -14.87
N HIS A 844 -4.67 15.74 -15.39
CA HIS A 844 -4.91 14.69 -16.40
C HIS A 844 -4.08 14.85 -17.68
N LEU A 845 -3.61 16.06 -18.01
CA LEU A 845 -2.81 16.33 -19.19
C LEU A 845 -1.60 15.40 -19.29
N ARG A 846 -0.97 15.07 -18.15
CA ARG A 846 0.21 14.20 -18.05
C ARG A 846 0.01 12.79 -18.62
N SER A 847 -1.24 12.34 -18.71
CA SER A 847 -1.62 11.01 -19.18
C SER A 847 -1.82 10.96 -20.71
N SER A 848 -1.62 12.08 -21.40
CA SER A 848 -1.83 12.18 -22.85
C SER A 848 -0.68 11.58 -23.64
N ARG A 849 -0.99 10.85 -24.72
CA ARG A 849 0.02 10.34 -25.65
C ARG A 849 0.51 11.48 -26.54
N THR A 850 1.82 11.77 -26.54
CA THR A 850 2.39 12.89 -27.31
C THR A 850 2.95 12.50 -28.68
N THR A 851 2.91 11.22 -29.05
CA THR A 851 3.37 10.75 -30.37
C THR A 851 2.49 11.32 -31.48
N ALA A 852 3.04 12.26 -32.25
CA ALA A 852 2.32 12.93 -33.33
C ALA A 852 1.74 11.92 -34.34
N GLY A 853 0.46 12.09 -34.69
CA GLY A 853 -0.24 11.25 -35.67
C GLY A 853 -0.67 9.87 -35.17
N ALA A 854 -0.25 9.44 -33.97
CA ALA A 854 -0.70 8.18 -33.40
C ALA A 854 -2.17 8.27 -32.97
N TYR A 855 -2.91 7.16 -33.06
CA TYR A 855 -4.29 7.09 -32.55
C TYR A 855 -4.36 7.50 -31.08
N GLY A 856 -5.33 8.34 -30.73
CA GLY A 856 -5.54 8.83 -29.37
C GLY A 856 -4.43 9.77 -28.87
N SER A 857 -3.58 10.28 -29.76
CA SER A 857 -2.58 11.29 -29.41
C SER A 857 -3.24 12.61 -28.99
N LEU A 858 -2.50 13.38 -28.20
CA LEU A 858 -2.87 14.68 -27.69
C LEU A 858 -3.32 15.59 -28.83
N VAL A 859 -4.55 16.05 -28.76
CA VAL A 859 -5.08 17.14 -29.58
C VAL A 859 -5.79 18.14 -28.66
N PRO A 860 -5.86 19.43 -29.05
CA PRO A 860 -6.62 20.43 -28.30
C PRO A 860 -8.09 20.04 -28.12
N LEU A 861 -8.67 20.40 -26.98
CA LEU A 861 -10.09 20.22 -26.66
C LEU A 861 -10.56 18.76 -26.77
N MET A 862 -9.68 17.84 -26.38
CA MET A 862 -9.95 16.41 -26.26
C MET A 862 -10.29 16.07 -24.82
N ARG A 863 -11.27 15.18 -24.61
CA ARG A 863 -11.57 14.64 -23.29
C ARG A 863 -10.58 13.55 -22.90
N SER A 864 -10.06 13.65 -21.68
CA SER A 864 -9.10 12.67 -21.17
C SER A 864 -9.75 11.30 -20.95
N SER A 865 -8.98 10.23 -21.08
CA SER A 865 -9.38 8.90 -20.61
C SER A 865 -9.00 8.73 -19.13
N THR A 866 -9.74 7.88 -18.40
CA THR A 866 -9.47 7.52 -16.99
C THR A 866 -10.02 6.12 -16.72
N SER A 867 -9.56 5.51 -15.64
CA SER A 867 -10.02 4.19 -15.18
C SER A 867 -11.40 4.21 -14.51
N ALA A 868 -12.08 5.37 -14.43
CA ALA A 868 -13.41 5.51 -13.84
C ALA A 868 -14.45 4.56 -14.47
N VAL A 869 -15.16 3.79 -13.65
CA VAL A 869 -16.24 2.89 -14.09
C VAL A 869 -17.39 2.83 -13.08
N PRO A 870 -18.08 3.96 -12.80
CA PRO A 870 -19.36 3.90 -12.09
C PRO A 870 -20.30 2.95 -12.84
N THR A 871 -20.97 2.06 -12.12
CA THR A 871 -21.76 0.98 -12.72
C THR A 871 -23.08 0.77 -11.99
N LEU A 872 -24.15 0.60 -12.78
CA LEU A 872 -25.47 0.18 -12.32
C LEU A 872 -25.76 -1.24 -12.81
N VAL A 873 -26.38 -2.05 -11.97
CA VAL A 873 -26.75 -3.43 -12.25
C VAL A 873 -28.24 -3.61 -12.01
N PHE A 874 -28.89 -4.31 -12.93
CA PHE A 874 -30.30 -4.65 -12.91
C PHE A 874 -30.45 -6.16 -12.93
N GLU A 875 -31.35 -6.70 -12.11
CA GLU A 875 -31.71 -8.11 -12.12
C GLU A 875 -32.89 -8.31 -13.09
N LYS A 876 -32.79 -9.33 -13.95
CA LYS A 876 -33.90 -9.72 -14.81
C LYS A 876 -34.81 -10.67 -14.04
N THR A 877 -36.02 -10.21 -13.74
CA THR A 877 -37.06 -10.99 -13.07
C THR A 877 -37.58 -12.13 -13.97
N ALA A 878 -38.34 -13.06 -13.40
CA ALA A 878 -38.96 -14.16 -14.14
C ALA A 878 -39.96 -13.68 -15.22
N SER A 879 -40.57 -12.50 -15.06
CA SER A 879 -41.43 -11.87 -16.07
C SER A 879 -40.64 -11.21 -17.21
N GLY A 880 -39.30 -11.13 -17.09
CA GLY A 880 -38.42 -10.46 -18.01
C GLY A 880 -38.25 -8.96 -17.75
N GLU A 881 -38.86 -8.42 -16.69
CA GLU A 881 -38.65 -7.02 -16.25
C GLU A 881 -37.27 -6.88 -15.61
N GLU A 882 -36.59 -5.78 -15.92
CA GLU A 882 -35.30 -5.41 -15.32
C GLU A 882 -35.54 -4.50 -14.10
N VAL A 883 -35.11 -4.94 -12.93
CA VAL A 883 -35.27 -4.20 -11.67
C VAL A 883 -33.91 -3.78 -11.11
N PRO A 884 -33.77 -2.54 -10.58
CA PRO A 884 -32.54 -2.07 -9.93
C PRO A 884 -32.03 -3.03 -8.85
N ARG A 885 -30.74 -3.37 -8.90
CA ARG A 885 -30.14 -4.34 -7.98
C ARG A 885 -28.90 -3.83 -7.25
N LEU A 886 -28.00 -3.14 -7.94
CA LEU A 886 -26.74 -2.63 -7.36
C LEU A 886 -26.31 -1.33 -8.05
N ALA A 887 -25.93 -0.34 -7.26
CA ALA A 887 -25.15 0.81 -7.70
C ALA A 887 -23.76 0.73 -7.07
N VAL A 888 -22.71 0.86 -7.87
CA VAL A 888 -21.33 0.78 -7.38
C VAL A 888 -20.43 1.81 -8.06
N GLY A 889 -19.72 2.58 -7.24
CA GLY A 889 -18.61 3.44 -7.63
C GLY A 889 -17.33 2.96 -6.94
N CYS A 890 -16.18 3.23 -7.55
CA CYS A 890 -14.89 2.93 -6.96
C CYS A 890 -13.83 3.99 -7.31
N ALA A 891 -12.87 4.17 -6.42
CA ALA A 891 -11.67 4.98 -6.58
C ALA A 891 -10.39 4.14 -6.43
N GLY A 892 -9.26 4.60 -7.00
CA GLY A 892 -7.95 3.93 -6.87
C GLY A 892 -7.33 3.41 -8.16
N ASN A 893 -7.34 4.21 -9.24
CA ASN A 893 -6.66 3.92 -10.50
C ASN A 893 -6.90 2.49 -11.05
N ALA A 894 -5.86 1.65 -11.20
CA ALA A 894 -5.96 0.30 -11.74
C ALA A 894 -6.87 -0.63 -10.91
N TRP A 895 -7.05 -0.34 -9.62
CA TRP A 895 -7.96 -1.08 -8.75
C TRP A 895 -9.44 -0.73 -8.99
N ILE A 896 -9.76 0.38 -9.66
CA ILE A 896 -11.15 0.80 -9.88
C ILE A 896 -11.95 -0.30 -10.60
N PRO A 897 -11.63 -0.68 -11.84
CA PRO A 897 -12.48 -1.59 -12.60
C PRO A 897 -12.49 -2.98 -11.98
N LEU A 898 -11.39 -3.40 -11.37
CA LEU A 898 -11.31 -4.72 -10.76
C LEU A 898 -11.97 -4.80 -9.38
N THR A 899 -11.99 -3.72 -8.60
CA THR A 899 -12.78 -3.69 -7.37
C THR A 899 -14.27 -3.73 -7.69
N VAL A 900 -14.71 -3.01 -8.73
CA VAL A 900 -16.08 -3.10 -9.24
C VAL A 900 -16.40 -4.53 -9.68
N TYR A 901 -15.47 -5.20 -10.37
CA TYR A 901 -15.58 -6.62 -10.72
C TYR A 901 -15.74 -7.54 -9.48
N ASN A 902 -14.87 -7.40 -8.47
CA ASN A 902 -14.94 -8.16 -7.22
C ASN A 902 -16.26 -7.94 -6.46
N ILE A 903 -16.79 -6.70 -6.45
CA ILE A 903 -18.07 -6.38 -5.79
C ILE A 903 -19.25 -6.97 -6.56
N ILE A 904 -19.30 -6.79 -7.88
CA ILE A 904 -20.38 -7.34 -8.73
C ILE A 904 -20.45 -8.86 -8.57
N THR A 905 -19.31 -9.53 -8.69
CA THR A 905 -19.22 -10.99 -8.52
C THR A 905 -19.54 -11.44 -7.10
N GLY A 906 -19.10 -10.70 -6.08
CA GLY A 906 -19.47 -10.94 -4.68
C GLY A 906 -20.97 -10.83 -4.41
N VAL A 907 -21.65 -9.83 -4.99
CA VAL A 907 -23.10 -9.64 -4.85
C VAL A 907 -23.89 -10.69 -5.63
N ILE A 908 -23.49 -10.98 -6.88
CA ILE A 908 -24.23 -11.88 -7.78
C ILE A 908 -23.94 -13.36 -7.48
N ASP A 909 -22.68 -13.79 -7.56
CA ASP A 909 -22.31 -15.20 -7.34
C ASP A 909 -22.24 -15.54 -5.85
N GLY A 910 -21.61 -14.65 -5.07
CA GLY A 910 -21.41 -14.83 -3.63
C GLY A 910 -22.65 -14.54 -2.77
N ARG A 911 -23.70 -13.97 -3.37
CA ARG A 911 -24.96 -13.54 -2.73
C ARG A 911 -24.74 -12.65 -1.52
N LEU A 912 -23.73 -11.79 -1.59
CA LEU A 912 -23.36 -10.89 -0.50
C LEU A 912 -24.22 -9.63 -0.49
N GLY A 913 -24.47 -9.10 0.70
CA GLY A 913 -24.92 -7.71 0.88
C GLY A 913 -23.84 -6.70 0.46
N ALA A 914 -24.20 -5.42 0.38
CA ALA A 914 -23.30 -4.36 -0.07
C ALA A 914 -22.06 -4.23 0.83
N GLN A 915 -22.25 -4.21 2.16
CA GLN A 915 -21.14 -4.09 3.10
C GLN A 915 -20.24 -5.34 3.05
N GLN A 916 -20.84 -6.53 2.96
CA GLN A 916 -20.09 -7.79 2.88
C GLN A 916 -19.27 -7.89 1.59
N ALA A 917 -19.81 -7.43 0.45
CA ALA A 917 -19.10 -7.44 -0.82
C ALA A 917 -17.92 -6.47 -0.83
N ILE A 918 -18.09 -5.28 -0.25
CA ILE A 918 -16.98 -4.31 -0.07
C ILE A 918 -15.90 -4.86 0.86
N GLU A 919 -16.30 -5.50 1.95
CA GLU A 919 -15.36 -6.10 2.89
C GLU A 919 -14.88 -7.47 2.46
N ALA A 920 -15.22 -8.00 1.29
CA ALA A 920 -14.55 -9.19 0.78
C ALA A 920 -13.08 -8.86 0.41
N PRO A 921 -12.12 -9.79 0.56
CA PRO A 921 -10.75 -9.56 0.12
C PRO A 921 -10.66 -9.57 -1.41
N ARG A 922 -9.82 -8.68 -1.94
CA ARG A 922 -9.71 -8.38 -3.37
C ARG A 922 -8.33 -8.75 -3.91
N PHE A 923 -8.27 -8.96 -5.21
CA PHE A 923 -7.04 -9.23 -5.94
C PHE A 923 -6.91 -8.25 -7.12
N LEU A 924 -5.69 -8.11 -7.66
CA LEU A 924 -5.33 -7.37 -8.88
C LEU A 924 -4.29 -8.12 -9.70
N PRO A 925 -4.65 -8.72 -10.84
CA PRO A 925 -3.69 -9.21 -11.81
C PRO A 925 -2.96 -8.00 -12.42
N GLY A 926 -1.64 -8.01 -12.31
CA GLY A 926 -0.76 -6.97 -12.81
C GLY A 926 0.47 -7.54 -13.48
N ARG A 927 1.19 -6.64 -14.14
CA ARG A 927 2.53 -6.93 -14.67
C ARG A 927 3.47 -7.17 -13.50
N ASP A 928 4.34 -8.17 -13.60
CA ASP A 928 5.49 -8.27 -12.71
C ASP A 928 6.54 -7.23 -13.12
N PRO A 929 6.78 -6.16 -12.33
CA PRO A 929 7.84 -5.20 -12.64
C PRO A 929 9.24 -5.81 -12.53
N ALA A 930 9.37 -7.01 -11.94
CA ALA A 930 10.61 -7.73 -11.68
C ALA A 930 11.02 -8.70 -12.80
N ASP A 931 10.17 -8.93 -13.80
CA ASP A 931 10.54 -9.78 -14.94
C ASP A 931 11.28 -8.94 -16.00
N PRO A 932 12.61 -9.12 -16.18
CA PRO A 932 13.39 -8.39 -17.18
C PRO A 932 12.96 -8.73 -18.63
N LEU A 933 12.21 -9.82 -18.82
CA LEU A 933 11.60 -10.21 -20.08
C LEU A 933 10.13 -9.76 -20.19
N GLU A 934 9.55 -9.19 -19.11
CA GLU A 934 8.15 -8.77 -18.99
C GLU A 934 7.11 -9.87 -19.27
N ASN A 935 7.48 -11.14 -19.13
CA ASN A 935 6.64 -12.30 -19.45
C ASN A 935 5.97 -12.93 -18.21
N GLY A 936 6.33 -12.46 -17.02
CA GLY A 936 5.91 -12.94 -15.71
C GLY A 936 4.74 -12.12 -15.17
N GLU A 937 3.76 -12.83 -14.63
CA GLU A 937 2.57 -12.24 -14.03
C GLU A 937 2.71 -12.19 -12.52
N ARG A 938 2.06 -11.19 -11.91
CA ARG A 938 1.91 -11.05 -10.47
C ARG A 938 0.46 -10.71 -10.15
N VAL A 939 -0.16 -11.46 -9.24
CA VAL A 939 -1.49 -11.18 -8.72
C VAL A 939 -1.34 -10.54 -7.35
N GLU A 940 -1.54 -9.23 -7.28
CA GLU A 940 -1.66 -8.51 -6.01
C GLU A 940 -2.91 -9.00 -5.27
N ILE A 941 -2.82 -9.21 -3.95
CA ILE A 941 -3.91 -9.71 -3.11
C ILE A 941 -3.90 -9.03 -1.76
N GLU A 942 -5.08 -8.88 -1.17
CA GLU A 942 -5.21 -8.49 0.23
C GLU A 942 -4.83 -9.63 1.19
N ASP A 943 -4.67 -9.31 2.46
CA ASP A 943 -4.15 -10.20 3.51
C ASP A 943 -5.10 -11.34 3.92
N ARG A 944 -6.42 -11.17 3.72
CA ARG A 944 -7.46 -12.12 4.16
C ARG A 944 -7.73 -13.28 3.18
N PHE A 945 -6.85 -13.54 2.20
CA PHE A 945 -6.90 -14.78 1.42
C PHE A 945 -6.23 -15.93 2.19
N PRO A 946 -6.93 -17.06 2.44
CA PRO A 946 -6.36 -18.20 3.14
C PRO A 946 -5.18 -18.82 2.38
N ARG A 947 -4.10 -19.16 3.08
CA ARG A 947 -2.89 -19.74 2.47
C ARG A 947 -3.17 -21.03 1.72
N GLY A 948 -3.98 -21.94 2.28
CA GLY A 948 -4.32 -23.21 1.61
C GLY A 948 -5.00 -23.00 0.26
N LEU A 949 -5.82 -21.96 0.14
CA LEU A 949 -6.42 -21.55 -1.12
C LEU A 949 -5.36 -20.99 -2.09
N LEU A 950 -4.49 -20.10 -1.61
CA LEU A 950 -3.41 -19.54 -2.42
C LEU A 950 -2.43 -20.61 -2.90
N GLN A 951 -2.07 -21.58 -2.06
CA GLN A 951 -1.18 -22.68 -2.42
C GLN A 951 -1.75 -23.48 -3.59
N ASN A 952 -3.06 -23.73 -3.59
CA ASN A 952 -3.71 -24.42 -4.71
C ASN A 952 -3.54 -23.64 -6.04
N LEU A 953 -3.62 -22.32 -6.02
CA LEU A 953 -3.40 -21.51 -7.22
C LEU A 953 -1.90 -21.42 -7.57
N ILE A 954 -1.00 -21.39 -6.59
CA ILE A 954 0.46 -21.47 -6.79
C ILE A 954 0.81 -22.77 -7.51
N ASP A 955 0.20 -23.89 -7.13
CA ASP A 955 0.39 -25.19 -7.78
C ASP A 955 -0.10 -25.19 -9.25
N ARG A 956 -1.05 -24.30 -9.58
CA ARG A 956 -1.50 -24.01 -10.98
C ARG A 956 -0.59 -23.00 -11.69
N GLY A 957 0.45 -22.49 -11.04
CA GLY A 957 1.44 -21.55 -11.56
C GLY A 957 1.17 -20.07 -11.29
N HIS A 958 0.12 -19.73 -10.54
CA HIS A 958 -0.14 -18.33 -10.14
C HIS A 958 0.97 -17.81 -9.23
N ARG A 959 1.26 -16.52 -9.32
CA ARG A 959 2.22 -15.83 -8.45
C ARG A 959 1.49 -14.73 -7.71
N PHE A 960 1.59 -14.71 -6.39
CA PHE A 960 0.88 -13.75 -5.55
C PHE A 960 1.80 -12.73 -4.92
N GLN A 961 1.25 -11.53 -4.72
CA GLN A 961 1.82 -10.51 -3.87
C GLN A 961 0.80 -10.05 -2.86
N LYS A 962 1.09 -10.25 -1.57
CA LYS A 962 0.33 -9.53 -0.57
C LYS A 962 0.63 -8.05 -0.70
N ILE A 963 -0.42 -7.24 -0.70
CA ILE A 963 -0.30 -5.79 -0.74
C ILE A 963 -0.63 -5.16 0.60
N GLY A 964 0.25 -4.26 0.99
CA GLY A 964 -0.06 -3.04 1.71
C GLY A 964 1.17 -2.46 2.41
N ARG A 965 1.55 -1.26 1.98
CA ARG A 965 2.48 -0.43 2.72
C ARG A 965 1.71 0.43 3.73
N LYS A 966 2.45 1.04 4.64
CA LYS A 966 2.01 2.15 5.48
C LYS A 966 1.20 3.14 4.64
N GLY A 967 -0.05 3.43 5.03
CA GLY A 967 -0.89 4.38 4.31
C GLY A 967 -1.31 4.00 2.88
N GLU A 968 -0.95 2.82 2.36
CA GLU A 968 -1.18 2.40 0.96
C GLU A 968 -2.18 1.25 0.79
N VAL A 969 -3.13 1.05 1.70
CA VAL A 969 -4.42 0.51 1.25
C VAL A 969 -5.24 1.69 0.70
N ARG A 970 -4.71 2.33 -0.36
CA ARG A 970 -5.26 3.52 -1.03
C ARG A 970 -6.05 3.25 -2.30
N TYR A 971 -6.30 1.98 -2.61
CA TYR A 971 -6.85 1.60 -3.89
C TYR A 971 -8.05 0.65 -3.75
N GLY A 972 -9.06 0.84 -4.59
CA GLY A 972 -10.31 0.10 -4.53
C GLY A 972 -11.35 0.71 -3.57
N TYR A 973 -11.32 2.02 -3.33
CA TYR A 973 -12.24 2.66 -2.39
C TYR A 973 -13.65 2.74 -2.95
N ALA A 974 -14.47 1.76 -2.56
CA ALA A 974 -15.79 1.58 -3.13
C ALA A 974 -16.91 2.22 -2.30
N ALA A 975 -17.95 2.62 -3.01
CA ALA A 975 -19.27 2.93 -2.47
C ALA A 975 -20.27 2.04 -3.21
N ALA A 976 -20.97 1.18 -2.49
CA ALA A 976 -21.92 0.23 -3.07
C ALA A 976 -23.26 0.30 -2.36
N ILE A 977 -24.36 0.22 -3.11
CA ILE A 977 -25.71 0.12 -2.56
C ILE A 977 -26.46 -0.99 -3.27
N THR A 978 -26.91 -2.00 -2.53
CA THR A 978 -27.84 -3.01 -3.06
C THR A 978 -29.28 -2.58 -2.81
N ILE A 979 -30.15 -2.91 -3.76
CA ILE A 979 -31.55 -2.49 -3.78
C ILE A 979 -32.43 -3.73 -3.83
N ASP A 980 -33.48 -3.73 -3.01
CA ASP A 980 -34.61 -4.65 -3.04
C ASP A 980 -35.89 -3.83 -3.15
N VAL A 981 -36.35 -3.62 -4.38
CA VAL A 981 -37.54 -2.82 -4.68
C VAL A 981 -38.81 -3.48 -4.14
N ALA A 982 -38.90 -4.81 -4.21
CA ALA A 982 -40.08 -5.55 -3.73
C ALA A 982 -40.20 -5.48 -2.20
N GLY A 983 -39.08 -5.63 -1.50
CA GLY A 983 -38.99 -5.48 -0.05
C GLY A 983 -38.95 -4.03 0.45
N ARG A 984 -38.91 -3.04 -0.46
CA ARG A 984 -38.71 -1.61 -0.16
C ARG A 984 -37.51 -1.36 0.75
N LYS A 985 -36.37 -1.93 0.39
CA LYS A 985 -35.16 -1.87 1.21
C LYS A 985 -33.95 -1.54 0.37
N VAL A 986 -33.09 -0.69 0.89
CA VAL A 986 -31.74 -0.45 0.37
C VAL A 986 -30.71 -0.76 1.44
N GLU A 987 -29.56 -1.29 1.05
CA GLU A 987 -28.43 -1.56 1.92
C GLU A 987 -27.18 -0.88 1.37
N GLY A 988 -26.57 0.00 2.16
CA GLY A 988 -25.32 0.68 1.81
C GLY A 988 -24.11 -0.03 2.41
N GLY A 989 -23.08 -0.21 1.59
CA GLY A 989 -21.76 -0.65 2.00
C GLY A 989 -20.76 0.50 1.88
N ALA A 990 -19.99 0.77 2.94
CA ALA A 990 -18.94 1.78 2.97
C ALA A 990 -17.57 1.13 3.21
N GLU A 991 -16.56 1.62 2.49
CA GLU A 991 -15.18 1.10 2.55
C GLU A 991 -14.55 1.25 3.96
N PRO A 992 -14.18 0.16 4.66
CA PRO A 992 -13.42 0.22 5.91
C PRO A 992 -11.99 0.75 5.77
N ARG A 993 -11.40 0.68 4.58
CA ARG A 993 -10.01 1.12 4.32
C ARG A 993 -9.85 2.64 4.22
N ARG A 994 -10.96 3.39 4.34
CA ARG A 994 -10.99 4.86 4.34
C ARG A 994 -12.14 5.38 5.23
N ALA A 995 -12.27 6.70 5.31
CA ALA A 995 -13.32 7.40 6.06
C ALA A 995 -14.75 7.21 5.52
N HIS A 996 -14.97 6.40 4.49
CA HIS A 996 -16.27 6.26 3.81
C HIS A 996 -17.42 6.05 4.81
N ALA A 997 -18.59 6.62 4.56
CA ALA A 997 -19.76 6.37 5.40
C ALA A 997 -21.00 6.09 4.58
N ALA A 998 -21.77 5.09 5.02
CA ALA A 998 -23.13 4.85 4.56
C ALA A 998 -24.09 5.53 5.54
N VAL A 999 -24.87 6.49 5.04
CA VAL A 999 -25.80 7.29 5.84
C VAL A 999 -27.24 7.03 5.35
N PRO A 1000 -28.11 6.47 6.20
CA PRO A 1000 -29.48 6.19 5.83
C PRO A 1000 -30.37 7.44 5.97
N PHE A 1001 -31.43 7.49 5.18
CA PHE A 1001 -32.53 8.43 5.30
C PHE A 1001 -33.85 7.68 5.21
N ASP A 1002 -34.71 7.78 6.22
CA ASP A 1002 -36.08 7.28 6.16
C ASP A 1002 -37.05 8.45 6.02
N ARG A 1003 -37.93 8.41 5.02
CA ARG A 1003 -39.04 9.37 4.95
C ARG A 1003 -39.96 9.09 6.15
N ARG A 1004 -40.19 10.09 7.00
CA ARG A 1004 -41.22 9.96 8.06
C ARG A 1004 -42.52 9.53 7.39
N PRO A 1005 -43.25 8.53 7.93
CA PRO A 1005 -44.57 8.21 7.42
C PRO A 1005 -45.41 9.48 7.51
N THR A 1006 -45.87 9.98 6.36
CA THR A 1006 -46.89 11.02 6.32
C THR A 1006 -48.10 10.46 7.05
N THR A 1007 -48.31 10.93 8.28
CA THR A 1007 -49.57 10.76 8.99
C THR A 1007 -50.58 11.52 8.15
N THR A 1008 -51.34 10.81 7.32
CA THR A 1008 -52.57 11.32 6.72
C THR A 1008 -53.47 11.76 7.87
N GLN A 1009 -53.63 13.08 8.02
CA GLN A 1009 -54.75 13.68 8.73
C GLN A 1009 -55.93 13.83 7.78
#